data_AF-A0A6A6IE60-F1
#
_entry.id   AF-A0A6A6IE60-F1
#
_cell.length_a   1.000
_cell.length_b   1.000
_cell.length_c   1.000
_cell.angle_alpha   90.00
_cell.angle_beta   90.00
_cell.angle_gamma   90.00
#
_symmetry.space_group_name_H-M   'P 1'
#
loop_
_entity.id
_entity.type
_entity.pdbx_description
1 polymer ?
#
loop_
_entity_poly.entity_id
_entity_poly.type
_entity_poly.pdbx_seq_one_letter_code
_entity_poly.pdbx_strand_id
1 'polypeptide(L)'
;MSLTYGVGGTTAALGVVGLYMLFNGEGEAFNVGQFLETVNPYTWASLGIGLCIGLSVVGSAWGIFTTGVSIVGGGVKAPRIRTKNLISIIFCEVVAIYGVIMSIIFASKLENVTDPERLYSPQNFYTGYALFWAGITVGMCNLICGVSVGINGSSAALADAADPNLFVKILVIEIFSSILGLFATLHLLIDMSNTKLKTAILVVSETASGDPSTDRCIPILKDVFANLGNNQWEVAAAEIIPDSVLDIQKCIRTWTDGEDPLNLIVTSGGTGFATKDNTPEAVTPLLDRQAPGLVHGMLASSYAVTPFALMARPVAGVRKKTLILTLPGSPKGAKENLEAVLKLLPHACVQAAGAESRPLHAGGLKKLEAEAGVSSGGTHGAASTGHHHHHHHGHGGHAHGRGGHTAPRAHTKPEDRPQSNDPTAGPTRRYRSSPYPMLAVDDALKLISEHTPSSVVQKVPVDMSLGGSVLAEDVKATESVPAFRASIVDGYAVKINQSGKFAKGVYPVAVVSHAQAGDVKELKEGEIARITTGAPLPPGADAVVMVEDTVLKSQTEDGQEEKEVEILTDAIEAGENVREIGSDVKEGDTIMKKGEGITVVGGEFGLLASVGTTEVSVYKRPSVGVLSTGDEIIPHDKPGPLKLGEVRDTNRPTLITAVRSHRFQAVDLGIVSDKPGALEQTLRDALRKVDVIITSGGVSMGELDLLKPTIERSLGGTIHFGRVNMKPGKPTTFATVPIKDFTSGNRIIKTIFSLPGNPASAVVTFHLFVLPSLHQQSGIKPMGLPRVKVVLDEDIKMDKGRPEYHRSLVVTKEDGLLYASSTGGQRSSRIGSFKGANALLCMPAGDGKMKKGERVDALLMGKLGELDR
;
A
#
# COMPACT_ATOMS: atom_id res chain seq x y z
N MET A 1 4.91 32.50 -49.59
CA MET A 1 5.38 33.84 -50.02
C MET A 1 5.90 34.70 -48.85
N SER A 2 6.28 34.13 -47.68
CA SER A 2 6.68 34.89 -46.49
C SER A 2 8.18 34.77 -46.11
N LEU A 3 8.86 33.67 -46.47
CA LEU A 3 10.29 33.46 -46.15
C LEU A 3 11.28 34.28 -47.01
N THR A 4 10.85 34.79 -48.17
CA THR A 4 11.73 35.53 -49.09
C THR A 4 12.06 36.94 -48.62
N TYR A 5 11.22 37.56 -47.79
CA TYR A 5 11.43 38.94 -47.31
C TYR A 5 12.44 39.03 -46.16
N GLY A 6 12.40 38.06 -45.22
CA GLY A 6 13.34 38.04 -44.08
C GLY A 6 14.78 37.77 -44.51
N VAL A 7 14.98 36.81 -45.42
CA VAL A 7 16.32 36.50 -45.94
C VAL A 7 16.87 37.67 -46.76
N GLY A 8 16.05 38.32 -47.59
CA GLY A 8 16.46 39.50 -48.35
C GLY A 8 16.89 40.67 -47.47
N GLY A 9 16.12 40.97 -46.41
CA GLY A 9 16.42 42.04 -45.46
C GLY A 9 17.72 41.82 -44.67
N THR A 10 17.92 40.61 -44.14
CA THR A 10 19.13 40.28 -43.37
C THR A 10 20.38 40.28 -44.26
N THR A 11 20.26 39.79 -45.49
CA THR A 11 21.39 39.77 -46.44
C THR A 11 21.76 41.18 -46.90
N ALA A 12 20.78 42.05 -47.13
CA ALA A 12 21.01 43.45 -47.46
C ALA A 12 21.64 44.22 -46.27
N ALA A 13 21.16 43.99 -45.04
CA ALA A 13 21.71 44.62 -43.85
C ALA A 13 23.16 44.19 -43.57
N LEU A 14 23.44 42.88 -43.64
CA LEU A 14 24.80 42.35 -43.49
C LEU A 14 25.72 42.82 -44.62
N GLY A 15 25.20 42.95 -45.84
CA GLY A 15 25.93 43.51 -46.98
C GLY A 15 26.30 44.98 -46.78
N VAL A 16 25.38 45.80 -46.28
CA VAL A 16 25.62 47.23 -45.98
C VAL A 16 26.64 47.38 -44.86
N VAL A 17 26.54 46.60 -43.78
CA VAL A 17 27.50 46.62 -42.66
C VAL A 17 28.87 46.11 -43.12
N GLY A 18 28.93 45.03 -43.90
CA GLY A 18 30.18 44.50 -44.44
C GLY A 18 30.88 45.46 -45.39
N LEU A 19 30.13 46.13 -46.27
CA LEU A 19 30.69 47.17 -47.16
C LEU A 19 31.14 48.42 -46.37
N TYR A 20 30.40 48.81 -45.34
CA TYR A 20 30.78 49.91 -44.44
C TYR A 20 32.10 49.62 -43.70
N MET A 21 32.26 48.40 -43.16
CA MET A 21 33.48 47.96 -42.48
C MET A 21 34.68 47.83 -43.44
N LEU A 22 34.43 47.38 -44.68
CA LEU A 22 35.46 47.27 -45.71
C LEU A 22 35.95 48.64 -46.20
N PHE A 23 35.05 49.61 -46.41
CA PHE A 23 35.41 50.94 -46.92
C PHE A 23 35.99 51.88 -45.85
N ASN A 24 35.74 51.65 -44.56
CA ASN A 24 36.32 52.44 -43.46
C ASN A 24 37.60 51.84 -42.86
N GLY A 25 38.11 50.74 -43.40
CA GLY A 25 39.38 50.14 -42.94
C GLY A 25 39.30 49.40 -41.60
N GLU A 26 38.09 49.10 -41.11
CA GLU A 26 37.83 48.42 -39.82
C GLU A 26 37.62 46.90 -39.98
N GLY A 27 38.11 46.30 -41.07
CA GLY A 27 37.89 44.89 -41.43
C GLY A 27 38.41 43.85 -40.41
N GLU A 28 39.28 44.25 -39.47
CA GLU A 28 39.78 43.40 -38.38
C GLU A 28 39.13 43.68 -37.01
N ALA A 29 38.14 44.58 -36.92
CA ALA A 29 37.59 45.00 -35.62
C ALA A 29 36.77 43.92 -34.89
N PHE A 30 36.26 42.90 -35.60
CA PHE A 30 35.51 41.80 -35.00
C PHE A 30 36.28 40.48 -35.07
N ASN A 31 37.15 40.26 -34.08
CA ASN A 31 37.80 38.98 -33.90
C ASN A 31 36.85 37.99 -33.22
N VAL A 32 36.32 37.04 -34.00
CA VAL A 32 35.36 36.03 -33.53
C VAL A 32 35.94 35.19 -32.38
N GLY A 33 37.23 34.84 -32.43
CA GLY A 33 37.90 34.10 -31.36
C GLY A 33 37.96 34.90 -30.07
N GLN A 34 38.37 36.17 -30.16
CA GLN A 34 38.39 37.07 -29.01
C GLN A 34 36.99 37.33 -28.45
N PHE A 35 35.97 37.44 -29.29
CA PHE A 35 34.57 37.56 -28.85
C PHE A 35 34.10 36.30 -28.09
N LEU A 36 34.40 35.11 -28.60
CA LEU A 36 34.07 33.85 -27.95
C LEU A 36 34.80 33.67 -26.60
N GLU A 37 36.04 34.14 -26.49
CA GLU A 37 36.85 34.02 -25.27
C GLU A 37 36.61 35.12 -24.23
N THR A 38 36.06 36.28 -24.63
CA THR A 38 35.83 37.41 -23.71
C THR A 38 34.39 37.49 -23.20
N VAL A 39 33.43 36.89 -23.90
CA VAL A 39 32.04 36.84 -23.44
C VAL A 39 31.90 35.87 -22.28
N ASN A 40 31.33 36.36 -21.18
CA ASN A 40 31.14 35.59 -19.96
C ASN A 40 30.40 34.26 -20.23
N PRO A 41 30.93 33.10 -19.80
CA PRO A 41 30.28 31.80 -19.98
C PRO A 41 28.84 31.74 -19.43
N TYR A 42 28.56 32.48 -18.37
CA TYR A 42 27.22 32.61 -17.80
C TYR A 42 26.25 33.31 -18.75
N THR A 43 26.73 34.27 -19.54
CA THR A 43 25.93 34.95 -20.58
C THR A 43 25.58 33.99 -21.71
N TRP A 44 26.53 33.14 -22.15
CA TRP A 44 26.25 32.09 -23.13
C TRP A 44 25.19 31.10 -22.64
N ALA A 45 25.32 30.62 -21.40
CA ALA A 45 24.33 29.73 -20.81
C ALA A 45 22.95 30.39 -20.68
N SER A 46 22.90 31.63 -20.16
CA SER A 46 21.65 32.39 -19.98
C SER A 46 20.95 32.67 -21.31
N LEU A 47 21.71 32.99 -22.36
CA LEU A 47 21.18 33.18 -23.70
C LEU A 47 20.58 31.88 -24.25
N GLY A 48 21.24 30.73 -24.05
CA GLY A 48 20.70 29.42 -24.39
C GLY A 48 19.37 29.11 -23.70
N ILE A 49 19.32 29.35 -22.39
CA ILE A 49 18.12 29.14 -21.56
C ILE A 49 16.97 30.05 -22.03
N GLY A 50 17.27 31.30 -22.36
CA GLY A 50 16.32 32.26 -22.92
C GLY A 50 15.78 31.83 -24.28
N LEU A 51 16.66 31.37 -25.19
CA LEU A 51 16.28 30.85 -26.51
C LEU A 51 15.41 29.59 -26.40
N CYS A 52 15.68 28.73 -25.42
CA CYS A 52 14.87 27.53 -25.16
C CYS A 52 13.41 27.89 -24.85
N ILE A 53 13.17 28.81 -23.92
CA ILE A 53 11.81 29.29 -23.61
C ILE A 53 11.21 30.04 -24.81
N GLY A 54 11.95 31.02 -25.34
CA GLY A 54 11.44 31.92 -26.38
C GLY A 54 10.96 31.18 -27.62
N LEU A 55 11.79 30.28 -28.16
CA LEU A 55 11.43 29.51 -29.36
C LEU A 55 10.30 28.51 -29.11
N SER A 56 10.24 27.92 -27.90
CA SER A 56 9.15 27.01 -27.52
C SER A 56 7.81 27.74 -27.42
N VAL A 57 7.79 28.94 -26.82
CA VAL A 57 6.58 29.77 -26.73
C VAL A 57 6.13 30.24 -28.11
N VAL A 58 7.06 30.65 -28.98
CA VAL A 58 6.72 31.04 -30.37
C VAL A 58 6.10 29.88 -31.13
N GLY A 59 6.62 28.66 -31.00
CA GLY A 59 6.04 27.46 -31.63
C GLY A 59 4.64 27.14 -31.13
N SER A 60 4.44 27.20 -29.82
CA SER A 60 3.14 27.01 -29.19
C SER A 60 2.14 28.07 -29.68
N ALA A 61 2.51 29.35 -29.65
CA ALA A 61 1.66 30.45 -30.09
C ALA A 61 1.25 30.32 -31.57
N TRP A 62 2.17 29.91 -32.44
CA TRP A 62 1.87 29.66 -33.85
C TRP A 62 0.91 28.48 -34.04
N GLY A 63 1.10 27.42 -33.26
CA GLY A 63 0.22 26.25 -33.26
C GLY A 63 -1.21 26.57 -32.81
N ILE A 64 -1.34 27.37 -31.75
CA ILE A 64 -2.61 27.87 -31.24
C ILE A 64 -3.29 28.77 -32.27
N PHE A 65 -2.56 29.69 -32.90
CA PHE A 65 -3.11 30.59 -33.92
C PHE A 65 -3.68 29.82 -35.12
N THR A 66 -2.90 28.88 -35.67
CA THR A 66 -3.32 28.08 -36.85
C THR A 66 -4.55 27.21 -36.57
N THR A 67 -4.58 26.55 -35.42
CA THR A 67 -5.72 25.74 -34.97
C THR A 67 -6.93 26.61 -34.65
N GLY A 68 -6.74 27.72 -33.93
CA GLY A 68 -7.78 28.62 -33.47
C GLY A 68 -8.56 29.26 -34.62
N VAL A 69 -7.87 29.74 -35.67
CA VAL A 69 -8.53 30.29 -36.88
C VAL A 69 -9.43 29.25 -37.54
N SER A 70 -8.99 27.98 -37.56
CA SER A 70 -9.74 26.87 -38.16
C SER A 70 -10.98 26.49 -37.34
N ILE A 71 -10.88 26.48 -36.01
CA ILE A 71 -12.01 26.24 -35.10
C ILE A 71 -13.03 27.38 -35.20
N VAL A 72 -12.59 28.64 -35.25
CA VAL A 72 -13.49 29.79 -35.38
C VAL A 72 -14.23 29.75 -36.72
N GLY A 73 -13.51 29.50 -37.83
CA GLY A 73 -14.11 29.40 -39.16
C GLY A 73 -15.05 28.20 -39.30
N GLY A 74 -14.60 26.99 -38.95
CA GLY A 74 -15.41 25.77 -39.02
C GLY A 74 -16.59 25.78 -38.04
N GLY A 75 -16.43 26.45 -36.89
CA GLY A 75 -17.42 26.51 -35.82
C GLY A 75 -18.62 27.41 -36.12
N VAL A 76 -18.59 28.19 -37.21
CA VAL A 76 -19.78 28.86 -37.76
C VAL A 76 -20.66 27.85 -38.50
N LYS A 77 -20.06 26.92 -39.25
CA LYS A 77 -20.79 25.90 -40.03
C LYS A 77 -21.20 24.68 -39.20
N ALA A 78 -20.37 24.27 -38.24
CA ALA A 78 -20.60 23.11 -37.39
C ALA A 78 -20.30 23.45 -35.92
N PRO A 79 -21.28 23.95 -35.13
CA PRO A 79 -21.05 24.42 -33.76
C PRO A 79 -20.43 23.38 -32.81
N ARG A 80 -20.65 22.08 -33.06
CA ARG A 80 -20.11 20.96 -32.27
C ARG A 80 -18.59 20.92 -32.19
N ILE A 81 -17.88 21.49 -33.17
CA ILE A 81 -16.41 21.41 -33.24
C ILE A 81 -15.73 22.33 -32.22
N ARG A 82 -16.46 23.33 -31.68
CA ARG A 82 -15.92 24.36 -30.77
C ARG A 82 -15.46 23.79 -29.43
N THR A 83 -16.09 22.73 -28.95
CA THR A 83 -15.75 22.11 -27.66
C THR A 83 -14.84 20.88 -27.83
N LYS A 84 -15.03 20.08 -28.89
CA LYS A 84 -14.25 18.85 -29.10
C LYS A 84 -12.81 19.09 -29.57
N ASN A 85 -12.57 20.09 -30.42
CA ASN A 85 -11.24 20.37 -30.96
C ASN A 85 -10.39 21.30 -30.09
N LEU A 86 -10.83 21.66 -28.88
CA LEU A 86 -10.01 22.39 -27.91
C LEU A 86 -8.79 21.58 -27.46
N ILE A 87 -8.85 20.24 -27.57
CA ILE A 87 -7.74 19.35 -27.25
C ILE A 87 -6.47 19.68 -28.06
N SER A 88 -6.63 20.15 -29.29
CA SER A 88 -5.52 20.54 -30.16
C SER A 88 -4.81 21.81 -29.69
N ILE A 89 -5.57 22.75 -29.12
CA ILE A 89 -5.01 23.96 -28.48
C ILE A 89 -4.22 23.55 -27.23
N ILE A 90 -4.77 22.64 -26.42
CA ILE A 90 -4.10 22.11 -25.22
C ILE A 90 -2.77 21.45 -25.58
N PHE A 91 -2.71 20.64 -26.65
CA PHE A 91 -1.45 20.03 -27.10
C PHE A 91 -0.42 21.07 -27.56
N CYS A 92 -0.84 22.18 -28.16
CA CYS A 92 0.06 23.27 -28.49
C CYS A 92 0.62 23.95 -27.22
N GLU A 93 -0.19 24.14 -26.17
CA GLU A 93 0.25 24.73 -24.89
C GLU A 93 1.29 23.85 -24.18
N VAL A 94 1.13 22.53 -24.24
CA VAL A 94 2.07 21.57 -23.65
C VAL A 94 3.50 21.76 -24.17
N VAL A 95 3.68 22.16 -25.43
CA VAL A 95 5.00 22.46 -26.03
C VAL A 95 5.70 23.63 -25.32
N ALA A 96 4.95 24.68 -24.95
CA ALA A 96 5.50 25.82 -24.19
C ALA A 96 5.89 25.40 -22.77
N ILE A 97 5.04 24.59 -22.12
CA ILE A 97 5.32 24.06 -20.77
C ILE A 97 6.63 23.26 -20.76
N TYR A 98 6.87 22.44 -21.78
CA TYR A 98 8.14 21.70 -21.89
C TYR A 98 9.36 22.61 -22.03
N GLY A 99 9.27 23.68 -22.82
CA GLY A 99 10.32 24.69 -22.93
C GLY A 99 10.66 25.32 -21.58
N VAL A 100 9.64 25.63 -20.77
CA VAL A 100 9.80 26.18 -19.40
C VAL A 100 10.47 25.16 -18.48
N ILE A 101 10.01 23.91 -18.45
CA ILE A 101 10.59 22.86 -17.60
C ILE A 101 12.08 22.66 -17.94
N MET A 102 12.43 22.58 -19.22
CA MET A 102 13.82 22.40 -19.63
C MET A 102 14.71 23.59 -19.28
N SER A 103 14.20 24.81 -19.40
CA SER A 103 14.94 25.99 -18.97
C SER A 103 15.14 26.06 -17.45
N ILE A 104 14.19 25.56 -16.64
CA ILE A 104 14.39 25.41 -15.19
C ILE A 104 15.49 24.37 -14.90
N ILE A 105 15.49 23.23 -15.62
CA ILE A 105 16.54 22.21 -15.47
C ILE A 105 17.91 22.76 -15.84
N PHE A 106 18.02 23.48 -16.96
CA PHE A 106 19.28 24.12 -17.36
C PHE A 106 19.73 25.20 -16.37
N ALA A 107 18.80 26.01 -15.84
CA ALA A 107 19.11 27.00 -14.81
C ALA A 107 19.58 26.36 -13.50
N SER A 108 19.01 25.21 -13.11
CA SER A 108 19.45 24.48 -11.90
C SER A 108 20.88 23.95 -11.97
N LYS A 109 21.46 23.87 -13.17
CA LYS A 109 22.86 23.47 -13.40
C LYS A 109 23.85 24.64 -13.38
N LEU A 110 23.36 25.88 -13.22
CA LEU A 110 24.21 27.06 -13.11
C LEU A 110 24.46 27.39 -11.64
N GLU A 111 25.73 27.30 -11.23
CA GLU A 111 26.19 27.80 -9.94
C GLU A 111 26.85 29.17 -10.11
N ASN A 112 26.59 30.08 -9.16
CA ASN A 112 27.19 31.42 -9.18
C ASN A 112 28.65 31.34 -8.72
N VAL A 113 29.58 31.44 -9.67
CA VAL A 113 31.02 31.55 -9.39
C VAL A 113 31.36 33.02 -9.15
N THR A 114 31.72 33.36 -7.92
CA THR A 114 32.05 34.74 -7.48
C THR A 114 33.51 35.13 -7.71
N ASP A 115 34.38 34.17 -8.05
CA ASP A 115 35.81 34.39 -8.26
C ASP A 115 36.11 34.69 -9.76
N PRO A 116 36.61 35.89 -10.10
CA PRO A 116 36.87 36.31 -11.48
C PRO A 116 37.89 35.43 -12.22
N GLU A 117 38.89 34.87 -11.54
CA GLU A 117 39.91 34.03 -12.19
C GLU A 117 39.37 32.63 -12.53
N ARG A 118 38.43 32.12 -11.73
CA ARG A 118 37.79 30.81 -11.97
C ARG A 118 36.68 30.88 -13.00
N LEU A 119 36.07 32.04 -13.20
CA LEU A 119 34.97 32.23 -14.13
C LEU A 119 35.35 31.89 -15.58
N TYR A 120 36.55 32.28 -16.01
CA TYR A 120 37.06 32.08 -17.36
C TYR A 120 37.82 30.75 -17.56
N SER A 121 37.58 29.76 -16.70
CA SER A 121 38.21 28.44 -16.86
C SER A 121 37.68 27.69 -18.10
N PRO A 122 38.49 26.83 -18.75
CA PRO A 122 38.05 26.03 -19.90
C PRO A 122 36.80 25.18 -19.62
N GLN A 123 36.68 24.69 -18.38
CA GLN A 123 35.53 23.89 -17.92
C GLN A 123 34.23 24.72 -17.90
N ASN A 124 34.30 25.98 -17.48
CA ASN A 124 33.16 26.87 -17.40
C ASN A 124 32.74 27.36 -18.80
N PHE A 125 33.70 27.63 -19.68
CA PHE A 125 33.41 27.89 -21.09
C PHE A 125 32.71 26.71 -21.77
N TYR A 126 33.21 25.49 -21.58
CA TYR A 126 32.55 24.29 -22.08
C TYR A 126 31.10 24.19 -21.59
N THR A 127 30.88 24.42 -20.30
CA THR A 127 29.54 24.39 -19.70
C THR A 127 28.63 25.48 -20.28
N GLY A 128 29.15 26.70 -20.45
CA GLY A 128 28.44 27.82 -21.06
C GLY A 128 28.00 27.53 -22.51
N TYR A 129 28.92 27.01 -23.34
CA TYR A 129 28.61 26.62 -24.71
C TYR A 129 27.68 25.42 -24.81
N ALA A 130 27.86 24.42 -23.94
CA ALA A 130 27.00 23.26 -23.90
C ALA A 130 25.55 23.65 -23.58
N LEU A 131 25.33 24.53 -22.61
CA LEU A 131 24.00 25.05 -22.27
C LEU A 131 23.42 25.96 -23.36
N PHE A 132 24.25 26.76 -24.03
CA PHE A 132 23.85 27.54 -25.19
C PHE A 132 23.29 26.66 -26.32
N TRP A 133 24.07 25.66 -26.75
CA TRP A 133 23.68 24.75 -27.84
C TRP A 133 22.56 23.78 -27.46
N ALA A 134 22.49 23.38 -26.19
CA ALA A 134 21.35 22.60 -25.69
C ALA A 134 20.06 23.43 -25.75
N GLY A 135 20.12 24.68 -25.30
CA GLY A 135 18.98 25.59 -25.27
C GLY A 135 18.40 25.90 -26.65
N ILE A 136 19.27 26.24 -27.62
CA ILE A 136 18.83 26.50 -29.00
C ILE A 136 18.25 25.24 -29.67
N THR A 137 18.84 24.07 -29.43
CA THR A 137 18.37 22.81 -30.04
C THR A 137 17.00 22.42 -29.52
N VAL A 138 16.79 22.47 -28.19
CA VAL A 138 15.49 22.19 -27.58
C VAL A 138 14.45 23.21 -28.03
N GLY A 139 14.80 24.50 -28.02
CA GLY A 139 13.92 25.57 -28.48
C GLY A 139 13.47 25.40 -29.94
N MET A 140 14.40 25.10 -30.85
CA MET A 140 14.09 24.87 -32.27
C MET A 140 13.24 23.61 -32.49
N CYS A 141 13.50 22.52 -31.75
CA CYS A 141 12.67 21.31 -31.83
C CYS A 141 11.23 21.60 -31.38
N ASN A 142 11.07 22.33 -30.28
CA ASN A 142 9.75 22.72 -29.77
C ASN A 142 9.05 23.70 -30.72
N LEU A 143 9.78 24.63 -31.35
CA LEU A 143 9.25 25.50 -32.38
C LEU A 143 8.61 24.70 -33.52
N ILE A 144 9.35 23.75 -34.09
CA ILE A 144 8.87 22.90 -35.20
C ILE A 144 7.73 21.99 -34.74
N CYS A 145 7.81 21.44 -33.53
CA CYS A 145 6.77 20.61 -32.92
C CYS A 145 5.45 21.40 -32.80
N GLY A 146 5.48 22.60 -32.22
CA GLY A 146 4.29 23.44 -32.06
C GLY A 146 3.63 23.81 -33.39
N VAL A 147 4.43 24.11 -34.41
CA VAL A 147 3.92 24.35 -35.78
C VAL A 147 3.26 23.10 -36.35
N SER A 148 3.89 21.93 -36.17
CA SER A 148 3.39 20.65 -36.70
C SER A 148 2.08 20.22 -36.02
N VAL A 149 2.00 20.35 -34.69
CA VAL A 149 0.77 20.09 -33.92
C VAL A 149 -0.33 21.06 -34.37
N GLY A 150 -0.04 22.34 -34.58
CA GLY A 150 -1.02 23.31 -35.06
C GLY A 150 -1.58 23.01 -36.46
N ILE A 151 -0.74 22.56 -37.40
CA ILE A 151 -1.20 22.15 -38.74
C ILE A 151 -2.12 20.93 -38.65
N ASN A 152 -1.80 19.97 -37.78
CA ASN A 152 -2.62 18.79 -37.59
C ASN A 152 -3.92 19.09 -36.84
N GLY A 153 -3.88 19.96 -35.83
CA GLY A 153 -5.07 20.47 -35.14
C GLY A 153 -6.01 21.25 -36.06
N SER A 154 -5.46 22.09 -36.94
CA SER A 154 -6.22 22.78 -38.00
C SER A 154 -6.91 21.78 -38.95
N SER A 155 -6.16 20.76 -39.39
CA SER A 155 -6.69 19.69 -40.25
C SER A 155 -7.78 18.87 -39.55
N ALA A 156 -7.61 18.59 -38.25
CA ALA A 156 -8.59 17.90 -37.41
C ALA A 156 -9.90 18.68 -37.31
N ALA A 157 -9.82 19.98 -37.04
CA ALA A 157 -10.99 20.85 -36.92
C ALA A 157 -11.79 20.93 -38.23
N LEU A 158 -11.10 21.04 -39.38
CA LEU A 158 -11.74 21.09 -40.69
C LEU A 158 -12.32 19.74 -41.12
N ALA A 159 -11.62 18.64 -40.83
CA ALA A 159 -12.10 17.30 -41.12
C ALA A 159 -13.30 16.90 -40.26
N ASP A 160 -13.31 17.21 -38.97
CA ASP A 160 -14.46 16.98 -38.06
C ASP A 160 -15.68 17.84 -38.44
N ALA A 161 -15.44 19.04 -38.96
CA ALA A 161 -16.51 19.87 -39.53
C ALA A 161 -17.15 19.20 -40.77
N ALA A 162 -16.37 18.47 -41.57
CA ALA A 162 -16.84 17.75 -42.75
C ALA A 162 -17.46 16.38 -42.41
N ASP A 163 -16.79 15.54 -41.62
CA ASP A 163 -17.25 14.23 -41.17
C ASP A 163 -16.80 13.95 -39.71
N PRO A 164 -17.74 13.83 -38.76
CA PRO A 164 -17.41 13.62 -37.35
C PRO A 164 -16.73 12.27 -37.04
N ASN A 165 -16.79 11.28 -37.94
CA ASN A 165 -16.13 9.99 -37.73
C ASN A 165 -14.60 10.05 -37.90
N LEU A 166 -14.09 11.13 -38.52
CA LEU A 166 -12.65 11.30 -38.76
C LEU A 166 -11.91 11.87 -37.56
N PHE A 167 -12.61 12.46 -36.59
CA PHE A 167 -12.01 13.11 -35.42
C PHE A 167 -11.04 12.20 -34.66
N VAL A 168 -11.47 10.98 -34.31
CA VAL A 168 -10.65 10.03 -33.53
C VAL A 168 -9.40 9.59 -34.31
N LYS A 169 -9.49 9.43 -35.63
CA LYS A 169 -8.35 9.00 -36.46
C LYS A 169 -7.28 10.09 -36.56
N ILE A 170 -7.70 11.36 -36.65
CA ILE A 170 -6.78 12.50 -36.75
C ILE A 170 -6.20 12.84 -35.38
N LEU A 171 -6.95 12.64 -34.28
CA LEU A 171 -6.43 12.79 -32.92
C LEU A 171 -5.22 11.86 -32.65
N VAL A 172 -5.22 10.65 -33.21
CA VAL A 172 -4.08 9.73 -33.11
C VAL A 172 -2.84 10.31 -33.83
N ILE A 173 -3.01 10.89 -35.01
CA ILE A 173 -1.91 11.54 -35.77
C ILE A 173 -1.36 12.75 -34.99
N GLU A 174 -2.24 13.49 -34.33
CA GLU A 174 -1.88 14.63 -33.49
C GLU A 174 -1.03 14.24 -32.28
N ILE A 175 -1.34 13.11 -31.63
CA ILE A 175 -0.51 12.55 -30.54
C ILE A 175 0.89 12.20 -31.05
N PHE A 176 1.02 11.57 -32.22
CA PHE A 176 2.34 11.26 -32.78
C PHE A 176 3.15 12.50 -33.17
N SER A 177 2.46 13.59 -33.52
CA SER A 177 3.10 14.85 -33.91
C SER A 177 3.70 15.60 -32.73
N SER A 178 3.09 15.48 -31.55
CA SER A 178 3.63 16.05 -30.31
C SER A 178 4.79 15.22 -29.71
N ILE A 179 4.88 13.93 -30.02
CA ILE A 179 5.97 13.03 -29.57
C ILE A 179 7.34 13.39 -30.17
N LEU A 180 7.37 14.01 -31.36
CA LEU A 180 8.63 14.43 -32.02
C LEU A 180 9.43 15.43 -31.17
N GLY A 181 8.76 16.33 -30.44
CA GLY A 181 9.43 17.26 -29.52
C GLY A 181 10.07 16.56 -28.31
N LEU A 182 9.48 15.46 -27.84
CA LEU A 182 9.92 14.71 -26.65
C LEU A 182 11.21 13.89 -26.89
N PHE A 183 11.40 13.36 -28.10
CA PHE A 183 12.54 12.46 -28.40
C PHE A 183 13.90 13.17 -28.46
N ALA A 184 13.92 14.42 -28.94
CA ALA A 184 15.15 15.22 -29.03
C ALA A 184 15.67 15.61 -27.62
N THR A 185 14.75 15.88 -26.68
CA THR A 185 15.07 16.26 -25.30
C THR A 185 15.69 15.11 -24.49
N LEU A 186 15.26 13.87 -24.74
CA LEU A 186 15.75 12.67 -24.05
C LEU A 186 17.19 12.30 -24.44
N HIS A 187 17.58 12.49 -25.71
CA HIS A 187 18.93 12.16 -26.17
C HIS A 187 19.99 13.14 -25.63
N LEU A 188 19.70 14.45 -25.60
CA LEU A 188 20.62 15.48 -25.10
C LEU A 188 20.88 15.39 -23.58
N LEU A 189 19.93 14.85 -22.81
CA LEU A 189 20.09 14.63 -21.37
C LEU A 189 21.05 13.47 -21.03
N ILE A 190 21.22 12.52 -21.95
CA ILE A 190 22.07 11.34 -21.77
C ILE A 190 23.54 11.67 -22.06
N ASP A 191 23.84 12.50 -23.06
CA ASP A 191 25.21 12.78 -23.51
C ASP A 191 26.02 13.68 -22.56
N MET A 192 25.37 14.52 -21.74
CA MET A 192 26.06 15.42 -20.78
C MET A 192 26.55 14.72 -19.50
N SER A 193 26.46 13.40 -19.37
CA SER A 193 26.63 12.67 -18.10
C SER A 193 27.90 11.81 -17.96
N ASN A 194 28.79 11.77 -18.97
CA ASN A 194 29.82 10.72 -19.06
C ASN A 194 31.26 11.22 -18.77
N THR A 195 31.59 11.49 -17.50
CA THR A 195 33.00 11.64 -17.04
C THR A 195 33.58 10.28 -16.63
N LYS A 196 34.76 9.90 -17.15
CA LYS A 196 35.44 8.63 -16.80
C LYS A 196 35.94 8.61 -15.34
N LEU A 197 35.92 7.43 -14.71
CA LEU A 197 36.41 7.19 -13.35
C LEU A 197 37.92 6.90 -13.35
N LYS A 198 38.66 7.52 -12.42
CA LYS A 198 40.11 7.36 -12.26
C LYS A 198 40.45 6.21 -11.31
N THR A 199 41.38 5.35 -11.70
CA THR A 199 41.88 4.23 -10.87
C THR A 199 43.41 4.17 -10.80
N ALA A 200 43.95 3.64 -9.70
CA ALA A 200 45.37 3.29 -9.58
C ALA A 200 45.61 1.83 -9.22
N ILE A 201 46.76 1.32 -9.66
CA ILE A 201 47.22 -0.05 -9.44
C ILE A 201 48.47 -0.03 -8.55
N LEU A 202 48.43 -0.73 -7.42
CA LEU A 202 49.57 -0.85 -6.50
C LEU A 202 50.05 -2.31 -6.43
N VAL A 203 51.24 -2.60 -6.92
CA VAL A 203 51.83 -3.94 -6.79
C VAL A 203 52.68 -3.99 -5.52
N VAL A 204 52.40 -4.97 -4.67
CA VAL A 204 53.12 -5.21 -3.42
C VAL A 204 53.95 -6.48 -3.57
N SER A 205 55.27 -6.32 -3.75
CA SER A 205 56.18 -7.46 -3.98
C SER A 205 57.63 -7.10 -3.67
N GLU A 206 58.31 -7.95 -2.90
CA GLU A 206 59.76 -7.87 -2.65
C GLU A 206 60.58 -8.09 -3.94
N THR A 207 60.10 -8.95 -4.83
CA THR A 207 60.80 -9.27 -6.08
C THR A 207 60.62 -8.16 -7.11
N ALA A 208 59.39 -7.67 -7.28
CA ALA A 208 59.10 -6.64 -8.27
C ALA A 208 59.54 -5.24 -7.84
N SER A 209 59.66 -4.97 -6.53
CA SER A 209 60.23 -3.70 -6.05
C SER A 209 61.75 -3.61 -6.27
N GLY A 210 62.46 -4.75 -6.18
CA GLY A 210 63.89 -4.83 -6.50
C GLY A 210 64.19 -4.90 -8.00
N ASP A 211 63.32 -5.54 -8.79
CA ASP A 211 63.40 -5.59 -10.24
C ASP A 211 62.01 -5.43 -10.88
N PRO A 212 61.64 -4.20 -11.30
CA PRO A 212 60.34 -3.91 -11.93
C PRO A 212 60.04 -4.73 -13.18
N SER A 213 61.04 -5.31 -13.85
CA SER A 213 60.83 -6.15 -15.04
C SER A 213 60.17 -7.50 -14.72
N THR A 214 60.16 -7.88 -13.44
CA THR A 214 59.53 -9.12 -12.96
C THR A 214 58.01 -8.97 -12.72
N ASP A 215 57.47 -7.74 -12.72
CA ASP A 215 56.03 -7.53 -12.61
C ASP A 215 55.28 -8.03 -13.85
N ARG A 216 54.21 -8.77 -13.59
CA ARG A 216 53.26 -9.20 -14.62
C ARG A 216 51.82 -8.78 -14.29
N CYS A 217 51.59 -8.12 -13.16
CA CYS A 217 50.26 -7.76 -12.70
C CYS A 217 49.77 -6.43 -13.28
N ILE A 218 50.60 -5.38 -13.36
CA ILE A 218 50.21 -4.08 -13.93
C ILE A 218 49.70 -4.21 -15.38
N PRO A 219 50.43 -4.85 -16.33
CA PRO A 219 49.95 -4.95 -17.71
C PRO A 219 48.63 -5.72 -17.82
N ILE A 220 48.44 -6.77 -17.00
CA ILE A 220 47.21 -7.57 -16.99
C ILE A 220 46.03 -6.78 -16.42
N LEU A 221 46.22 -6.06 -15.31
CA LEU A 221 45.15 -5.26 -14.71
C LEU A 221 44.77 -4.07 -15.60
N LYS A 222 45.73 -3.45 -16.29
CA LYS A 222 45.46 -2.44 -17.33
C LYS A 222 44.62 -3.01 -18.48
N ASP A 223 44.93 -4.22 -18.94
CA ASP A 223 44.17 -4.92 -19.97
C ASP A 223 42.72 -5.21 -19.53
N VAL A 224 42.53 -5.63 -18.27
CA VAL A 224 41.19 -5.87 -17.69
C VAL A 224 40.36 -4.58 -17.65
N PHE A 225 40.94 -3.46 -17.20
CA PHE A 225 40.26 -2.16 -17.22
C PHE A 225 39.92 -1.68 -18.64
N ALA A 226 40.80 -1.93 -19.62
CA ALA A 226 40.56 -1.56 -21.02
C ALA A 226 39.46 -2.39 -21.68
N ASN A 227 39.48 -3.72 -21.49
CA ASN A 227 38.61 -4.65 -22.21
C ASN A 227 37.24 -4.87 -21.54
N LEU A 228 37.20 -4.96 -20.20
CA LEU A 228 35.95 -5.20 -19.45
C LEU A 228 35.34 -3.92 -18.85
N GLY A 229 36.11 -2.82 -18.81
CA GLY A 229 35.68 -1.57 -18.16
C GLY A 229 34.72 -0.70 -18.97
N ASN A 230 34.21 -1.16 -20.13
CA ASN A 230 33.27 -0.43 -20.99
C ASN A 230 33.65 1.05 -21.24
N ASN A 231 34.95 1.36 -21.36
CA ASN A 231 35.48 2.72 -21.54
C ASN A 231 35.16 3.71 -20.38
N GLN A 232 34.74 3.22 -19.22
CA GLN A 232 34.39 4.01 -18.04
C GLN A 232 35.57 4.31 -17.12
N TRP A 233 36.73 3.68 -17.36
CA TRP A 233 37.90 3.75 -16.47
C TRP A 233 39.11 4.39 -17.15
N GLU A 234 39.85 5.18 -16.38
CA GLU A 234 41.16 5.72 -16.70
C GLU A 234 42.16 5.28 -15.64
N VAL A 235 43.23 4.57 -16.04
CA VAL A 235 44.31 4.17 -15.11
C VAL A 235 45.27 5.34 -14.95
N ALA A 236 45.07 6.13 -13.89
CA ALA A 236 45.78 7.39 -13.64
C ALA A 236 47.18 7.20 -13.05
N ALA A 237 47.41 6.12 -12.29
CA ALA A 237 48.71 5.82 -11.69
C ALA A 237 48.96 4.32 -11.52
N ALA A 238 50.23 3.90 -11.55
CA ALA A 238 50.65 2.55 -11.18
C ALA A 238 52.01 2.59 -10.47
N GLU A 239 52.12 1.95 -9.30
CA GLU A 239 53.35 1.91 -8.50
C GLU A 239 53.65 0.48 -8.02
N ILE A 240 54.93 0.19 -7.78
CA ILE A 240 55.43 -1.08 -7.23
C ILE A 240 56.20 -0.78 -5.94
N ILE A 241 55.86 -1.45 -4.85
CA ILE A 241 56.45 -1.22 -3.52
C ILE A 241 56.75 -2.55 -2.81
N PRO A 242 57.68 -2.55 -1.82
CA PRO A 242 57.93 -3.72 -0.96
C PRO A 242 56.71 -4.03 -0.05
N ASP A 243 56.67 -5.23 0.53
CA ASP A 243 55.59 -5.68 1.41
C ASP A 243 55.78 -5.17 2.85
N SER A 244 55.75 -3.84 2.94
CA SER A 244 55.96 -3.05 4.16
C SER A 244 54.69 -2.27 4.48
N VAL A 245 54.20 -2.44 5.71
CA VAL A 245 52.97 -1.78 6.19
C VAL A 245 53.04 -0.26 6.00
N LEU A 246 54.19 0.35 6.31
CA LEU A 246 54.35 1.80 6.22
C LEU A 246 54.34 2.31 4.77
N ASP A 247 54.97 1.58 3.85
CA ASP A 247 55.05 1.97 2.44
C ASP A 247 53.70 1.83 1.74
N ILE A 248 52.98 0.73 2.00
CA ILE A 248 51.61 0.51 1.52
C ILE A 248 50.69 1.62 2.03
N GLN A 249 50.76 1.94 3.32
CA GLN A 249 49.92 2.99 3.90
C GLN A 249 50.24 4.38 3.36
N LYS A 250 51.52 4.69 3.14
CA LYS A 250 51.96 5.98 2.59
C LYS A 250 51.44 6.17 1.17
N CYS A 251 51.63 5.19 0.29
CA CYS A 251 51.16 5.25 -1.10
C CYS A 251 49.63 5.43 -1.17
N ILE A 252 48.88 4.61 -0.41
CA ILE A 252 47.42 4.73 -0.36
C ILE A 252 46.97 6.11 0.14
N ARG A 253 47.61 6.66 1.18
CA ARG A 253 47.28 8.00 1.69
C ARG A 253 47.55 9.08 0.65
N THR A 254 48.67 9.03 -0.06
CA THR A 254 48.99 10.00 -1.12
C THR A 254 47.89 10.06 -2.19
N TRP A 255 47.38 8.92 -2.63
CA TRP A 255 46.32 8.87 -3.67
C TRP A 255 44.92 9.18 -3.18
N THR A 256 44.68 9.17 -1.86
CA THR A 256 43.36 9.37 -1.26
C THR A 256 43.21 10.69 -0.50
N ASP A 257 44.31 11.37 -0.18
CA ASP A 257 44.34 12.64 0.59
C ASP A 257 44.60 13.90 -0.25
N GLY A 258 44.89 13.77 -1.56
CA GLY A 258 45.11 14.91 -2.48
C GLY A 258 43.84 15.67 -2.89
N GLU A 259 44.02 16.80 -3.59
CA GLU A 259 42.91 17.66 -4.07
C GLU A 259 42.03 16.98 -5.14
N ASP A 260 42.61 16.06 -5.91
CA ASP A 260 41.90 15.20 -6.88
C ASP A 260 42.10 13.71 -6.53
N PRO A 261 41.33 13.19 -5.54
CA PRO A 261 41.50 11.82 -5.07
C PRO A 261 40.97 10.81 -6.11
N LEU A 262 41.67 9.68 -6.22
CA LEU A 262 41.27 8.61 -7.15
C LEU A 262 39.94 7.96 -6.73
N ASN A 263 39.20 7.42 -7.70
CA ASN A 263 37.92 6.75 -7.42
C ASN A 263 38.10 5.31 -6.93
N LEU A 264 39.14 4.61 -7.41
CA LEU A 264 39.44 3.22 -7.10
C LEU A 264 40.95 2.96 -6.98
N ILE A 265 41.38 2.31 -5.91
CA ILE A 265 42.73 1.76 -5.76
C ILE A 265 42.64 0.24 -5.72
N VAL A 266 43.42 -0.42 -6.57
CA VAL A 266 43.53 -1.87 -6.61
C VAL A 266 44.95 -2.28 -6.24
N THR A 267 45.12 -3.07 -5.18
CA THR A 267 46.42 -3.64 -4.83
C THR A 267 46.56 -5.07 -5.34
N SER A 268 47.78 -5.53 -5.62
CA SER A 268 48.08 -6.91 -6.01
C SER A 268 49.33 -7.40 -5.29
N GLY A 269 49.19 -8.41 -4.43
CA GLY A 269 50.29 -8.96 -3.63
C GLY A 269 50.04 -8.89 -2.12
N GLY A 270 50.85 -9.61 -1.35
CA GLY A 270 50.87 -9.54 0.11
C GLY A 270 49.60 -9.96 0.86
N THR A 271 48.68 -10.68 0.22
CA THR A 271 47.38 -11.10 0.79
C THR A 271 47.36 -12.55 1.28
N GLY A 272 48.48 -13.28 1.22
CA GLY A 272 48.58 -14.67 1.67
C GLY A 272 48.80 -14.84 3.17
N PHE A 273 49.27 -16.02 3.57
CA PHE A 273 49.58 -16.39 4.96
C PHE A 273 51.08 -16.35 5.30
N ALA A 274 51.95 -15.92 4.38
CA ALA A 274 53.37 -15.82 4.68
C ALA A 274 53.61 -14.73 5.74
N THR A 275 54.67 -14.86 6.54
CA THR A 275 55.03 -13.86 7.58
C THR A 275 55.33 -12.48 7.02
N LYS A 276 55.59 -12.38 5.71
CA LYS A 276 55.82 -11.14 5.00
C LYS A 276 54.57 -10.58 4.31
N ASP A 277 53.48 -11.35 4.20
CA ASP A 277 52.23 -10.92 3.54
C ASP A 277 51.44 -10.00 4.48
N ASN A 278 51.65 -8.68 4.38
CA ASN A 278 51.09 -7.69 5.31
C ASN A 278 50.08 -6.73 4.67
N THR A 279 49.67 -6.96 3.43
CA THR A 279 48.74 -6.06 2.72
C THR A 279 47.39 -5.92 3.42
N PRO A 280 46.74 -6.98 3.95
CA PRO A 280 45.51 -6.86 4.74
C PRO A 280 45.68 -6.03 6.00
N GLU A 281 46.78 -6.24 6.73
CA GLU A 281 47.16 -5.53 7.95
C GLU A 281 47.45 -4.05 7.68
N ALA A 282 48.02 -3.73 6.52
CA ALA A 282 48.31 -2.37 6.10
C ALA A 282 47.05 -1.60 5.68
N VAL A 283 46.15 -2.25 4.94
CA VAL A 283 44.95 -1.63 4.35
C VAL A 283 43.81 -1.51 5.36
N THR A 284 43.54 -2.54 6.17
CA THR A 284 42.38 -2.59 7.09
C THR A 284 42.27 -1.36 8.01
N PRO A 285 43.35 -0.86 8.63
CA PRO A 285 43.29 0.32 9.51
C PRO A 285 43.02 1.64 8.77
N LEU A 286 43.17 1.66 7.45
CA LEU A 286 42.93 2.85 6.63
C LEU A 286 41.49 2.98 6.15
N LEU A 287 40.66 1.94 6.32
CA LEU A 287 39.29 1.92 5.81
C LEU A 287 38.33 2.56 6.81
N ASP A 288 37.59 3.58 6.36
CA ASP A 288 36.50 4.17 7.15
C ASP A 288 35.27 3.26 7.18
N ARG A 289 35.03 2.54 6.08
CA ARG A 289 33.91 1.61 5.90
C ARG A 289 34.36 0.37 5.16
N GLN A 290 34.17 -0.80 5.76
CA GLN A 290 34.52 -2.07 5.11
C GLN A 290 33.44 -2.51 4.11
N ALA A 291 33.86 -3.18 3.04
CA ALA A 291 33.00 -3.71 1.98
C ALA A 291 33.16 -5.24 1.85
N PRO A 292 32.78 -6.04 2.88
CA PRO A 292 33.00 -7.49 2.89
C PRO A 292 32.24 -8.24 1.78
N GLY A 293 31.17 -7.65 1.22
CA GLY A 293 30.45 -8.24 0.08
C GLY A 293 31.29 -8.35 -1.19
N LEU A 294 32.18 -7.37 -1.46
CA LEU A 294 33.10 -7.41 -2.58
C LEU A 294 34.15 -8.53 -2.39
N VAL A 295 34.66 -8.67 -1.17
CA VAL A 295 35.56 -9.77 -0.76
C VAL A 295 34.88 -11.12 -0.98
N HIS A 296 33.61 -11.25 -0.60
CA HIS A 296 32.87 -12.50 -0.78
C HIS A 296 32.68 -12.85 -2.26
N GLY A 297 32.32 -11.89 -3.11
CA GLY A 297 32.17 -12.10 -4.55
C GLY A 297 33.47 -12.51 -5.24
N MET A 298 34.58 -11.87 -4.86
CA MET A 298 35.93 -12.19 -5.33
C MET A 298 36.36 -13.62 -4.94
N LEU A 299 36.23 -13.97 -3.66
CA LEU A 299 36.58 -15.31 -3.16
C LEU A 299 35.69 -16.41 -3.72
N ALA A 300 34.38 -16.17 -3.84
CA ALA A 300 33.43 -17.14 -4.41
C ALA A 300 33.75 -17.42 -5.89
N SER A 301 34.05 -16.39 -6.68
CA SER A 301 34.41 -16.54 -8.09
C SER A 301 35.75 -17.27 -8.26
N SER A 302 36.74 -16.95 -7.42
CA SER A 302 38.04 -17.60 -7.45
C SER A 302 38.00 -19.05 -6.96
N TYR A 303 37.17 -19.35 -5.96
CA TYR A 303 36.98 -20.70 -5.43
C TYR A 303 36.40 -21.66 -6.48
N ALA A 304 35.53 -21.16 -7.36
CA ALA A 304 35.00 -21.93 -8.49
C ALA A 304 36.09 -22.36 -9.49
N VAL A 305 37.21 -21.65 -9.54
CA VAL A 305 38.37 -21.95 -10.41
C VAL A 305 39.41 -22.79 -9.69
N THR A 306 39.74 -22.45 -8.44
CA THR A 306 40.76 -23.16 -7.65
C THR A 306 40.43 -23.17 -6.15
N PRO A 307 40.46 -24.34 -5.48
CA PRO A 307 40.29 -24.43 -4.04
C PRO A 307 41.33 -23.62 -3.23
N PHE A 308 42.52 -23.37 -3.81
CA PHE A 308 43.59 -22.59 -3.18
C PHE A 308 43.23 -21.10 -3.03
N ALA A 309 42.18 -20.61 -3.68
CA ALA A 309 41.69 -19.24 -3.51
C ALA A 309 41.28 -18.92 -2.06
N LEU A 310 40.89 -19.94 -1.28
CA LEU A 310 40.58 -19.79 0.14
C LEU A 310 41.80 -19.44 1.01
N MET A 311 43.01 -19.55 0.46
CA MET A 311 44.25 -19.19 1.14
C MET A 311 44.61 -17.70 1.01
N ALA A 312 43.78 -16.88 0.34
CA ALA A 312 43.94 -15.44 0.28
C ALA A 312 43.11 -14.74 1.36
N ARG A 313 43.63 -13.62 1.88
CA ARG A 313 42.99 -12.77 2.91
C ARG A 313 42.65 -11.38 2.35
N PRO A 314 41.92 -11.26 1.22
CA PRO A 314 41.65 -9.96 0.63
C PRO A 314 40.73 -9.12 1.52
N VAL A 315 41.02 -7.83 1.55
CA VAL A 315 40.27 -6.75 2.20
C VAL A 315 39.74 -5.79 1.12
N ALA A 316 38.53 -5.28 1.32
CA ALA A 316 37.94 -4.24 0.49
C ALA A 316 37.18 -3.24 1.37
N GLY A 317 37.16 -1.97 0.97
CA GLY A 317 36.40 -0.94 1.67
C GLY A 317 36.66 0.46 1.14
N VAL A 318 36.04 1.45 1.76
CA VAL A 318 36.14 2.86 1.38
C VAL A 318 37.01 3.60 2.40
N ARG A 319 37.93 4.39 1.88
CA ARG A 319 38.65 5.43 2.63
C ARG A 319 38.32 6.79 2.01
N LYS A 320 37.81 7.72 2.81
CA LYS A 320 37.26 9.01 2.39
C LYS A 320 36.25 8.83 1.23
N LYS A 321 36.68 9.17 0.01
CA LYS A 321 35.88 9.10 -1.23
C LYS A 321 36.36 8.01 -2.19
N THR A 322 37.37 7.22 -1.81
CA THR A 322 38.05 6.25 -2.66
C THR A 322 37.74 4.82 -2.23
N LEU A 323 37.37 3.97 -3.19
CA LEU A 323 37.23 2.53 -2.97
C LEU A 323 38.60 1.85 -3.05
N ILE A 324 38.90 0.95 -2.12
CA ILE A 324 40.16 0.19 -2.07
C ILE A 324 39.83 -1.30 -2.14
N LEU A 325 40.51 -2.01 -3.04
CA LEU A 325 40.37 -3.45 -3.27
C LEU A 325 41.74 -4.12 -3.25
N THR A 326 41.92 -5.16 -2.45
CA THR A 326 43.18 -5.93 -2.43
C THR A 326 43.02 -7.26 -3.17
N LEU A 327 43.98 -7.58 -4.04
CA LEU A 327 43.96 -8.77 -4.89
C LEU A 327 45.14 -9.71 -4.57
N PRO A 328 45.01 -11.01 -4.92
CA PRO A 328 46.12 -11.97 -4.82
C PRO A 328 47.35 -11.56 -5.63
N GLY A 329 48.55 -11.91 -5.16
CA GLY A 329 49.81 -11.59 -5.86
C GLY A 329 50.06 -12.37 -7.15
N SER A 330 49.35 -13.48 -7.38
CA SER A 330 49.45 -14.21 -8.65
C SER A 330 48.74 -13.43 -9.77
N PRO A 331 49.36 -13.19 -10.94
CA PRO A 331 48.75 -12.38 -12.00
C PRO A 331 47.41 -12.95 -12.51
N LYS A 332 47.30 -14.28 -12.55
CA LYS A 332 46.05 -14.98 -12.87
C LYS A 332 44.96 -14.71 -11.81
N GLY A 333 45.29 -14.86 -10.54
CA GLY A 333 44.36 -14.58 -9.44
C GLY A 333 43.93 -13.12 -9.38
N ALA A 334 44.84 -12.17 -9.60
CA ALA A 334 44.51 -10.75 -9.64
C ALA A 334 43.50 -10.43 -10.76
N LYS A 335 43.71 -10.98 -11.97
CA LYS A 335 42.79 -10.85 -13.09
C LYS A 335 41.39 -11.37 -12.75
N GLU A 336 41.30 -12.62 -12.29
CA GLU A 336 40.01 -13.28 -12.01
C GLU A 336 39.21 -12.54 -10.91
N ASN A 337 39.90 -12.08 -9.87
CA ASN A 337 39.25 -11.34 -8.78
C ASN A 337 38.74 -9.97 -9.24
N LEU A 338 39.52 -9.25 -10.05
CA LEU A 338 39.08 -7.96 -10.59
C LEU A 338 37.90 -8.15 -11.57
N GLU A 339 37.98 -9.10 -12.50
CA GLU A 339 36.91 -9.38 -13.47
C GLU A 339 35.57 -9.73 -12.80
N ALA A 340 35.61 -10.42 -11.66
CA ALA A 340 34.42 -10.80 -10.91
C ALA A 340 33.62 -9.61 -10.38
N VAL A 341 34.28 -8.49 -10.07
CA VAL A 341 33.65 -7.34 -9.41
C VAL A 341 33.68 -6.05 -10.25
N LEU A 342 34.50 -5.95 -11.29
CA LEU A 342 34.77 -4.72 -12.05
C LEU A 342 33.49 -4.02 -12.53
N LYS A 343 32.50 -4.78 -13.01
CA LYS A 343 31.21 -4.26 -13.49
C LYS A 343 30.38 -3.55 -12.42
N LEU A 344 30.60 -3.87 -11.15
CA LEU A 344 29.88 -3.30 -10.00
C LEU A 344 30.60 -2.07 -9.43
N LEU A 345 31.90 -1.93 -9.70
CA LEU A 345 32.74 -0.87 -9.12
C LEU A 345 32.34 0.56 -9.51
N PRO A 346 31.84 0.88 -10.73
CA PRO A 346 31.45 2.24 -11.07
C PRO A 346 30.36 2.79 -10.14
N HIS A 347 29.35 1.97 -9.87
CA HIS A 347 28.26 2.33 -8.96
C HIS A 347 28.77 2.47 -7.51
N ALA A 348 29.66 1.59 -7.07
CA ALA A 348 30.27 1.66 -5.75
C ALA A 348 31.13 2.93 -5.57
N CYS A 349 31.88 3.34 -6.59
CA CYS A 349 32.68 4.57 -6.57
C CYS A 349 31.81 5.83 -6.50
N VAL A 350 30.70 5.89 -7.23
CA VAL A 350 29.76 7.04 -7.18
C VAL A 350 29.13 7.17 -5.78
N GLN A 351 28.78 6.05 -5.14
CA GLN A 351 28.28 6.04 -3.76
C GLN A 351 29.37 6.43 -2.75
N ALA A 352 30.60 5.96 -2.94
CA ALA A 352 31.74 6.31 -2.10
C ALA A 352 32.04 7.82 -2.16
N ALA A 353 31.82 8.46 -3.31
CA ALA A 353 31.98 9.92 -3.50
C ALA A 353 30.89 10.78 -2.83
N GLY A 354 29.82 10.17 -2.30
CA GLY A 354 28.78 10.86 -1.52
C GLY A 354 27.44 11.11 -2.23
N ALA A 355 27.19 10.46 -3.37
CA ALA A 355 25.91 10.62 -4.09
C ALA A 355 24.70 10.06 -3.31
N GLU A 356 23.56 10.75 -3.35
CA GLU A 356 22.34 10.33 -2.67
C GLU A 356 21.79 9.00 -3.22
N SER A 357 21.54 8.04 -2.33
CA SER A 357 21.14 6.68 -2.70
C SER A 357 19.75 6.59 -3.34
N ARG A 358 18.81 7.49 -3.00
CA ARG A 358 17.44 7.43 -3.50
C ARG A 358 17.31 7.69 -5.02
N PRO A 359 17.90 8.75 -5.59
CA PRO A 359 17.86 9.00 -7.04
C PRO A 359 18.63 7.95 -7.86
N LEU A 360 19.76 7.44 -7.34
CA LEU A 360 20.55 6.38 -8.00
C LEU A 360 19.78 5.06 -8.15
N HIS A 361 18.89 4.73 -7.21
CA HIS A 361 18.10 3.49 -7.21
C HIS A 361 16.67 3.65 -7.76
N ALA A 362 16.31 4.83 -8.27
CA ALA A 362 14.95 5.18 -8.70
C ALA A 362 14.39 4.33 -9.87
N GLY A 363 15.25 3.60 -10.60
CA GLY A 363 14.83 2.66 -11.65
C GLY A 363 14.79 1.18 -11.25
N GLY A 364 15.06 0.85 -9.98
CA GLY A 364 15.04 -0.51 -9.45
C GLY A 364 16.20 -1.40 -9.94
N LEU A 365 16.25 -2.62 -9.39
CA LEU A 365 17.36 -3.58 -9.58
C LEU A 365 17.64 -3.89 -11.06
N LYS A 366 16.60 -4.01 -11.89
CA LYS A 366 16.74 -4.34 -13.32
C LYS A 366 17.44 -3.26 -14.14
N LYS A 367 17.25 -1.98 -13.78
CA LYS A 367 17.95 -0.87 -14.44
C LYS A 367 19.44 -0.93 -14.08
N LEU A 368 19.75 -1.17 -12.81
CA LEU A 368 21.12 -1.30 -12.32
C LEU A 368 21.85 -2.53 -12.89
N GLU A 369 21.16 -3.66 -13.01
CA GLU A 369 21.66 -4.87 -13.67
C GLU A 369 21.97 -4.63 -15.16
N ALA A 370 21.09 -3.89 -15.86
CA ALA A 370 21.30 -3.51 -17.25
C ALA A 370 22.44 -2.50 -17.43
N GLU A 371 22.52 -1.48 -16.58
CA GLU A 371 23.59 -0.46 -16.58
C GLU A 371 24.95 -1.05 -16.22
N ALA A 372 25.00 -2.02 -15.30
CA ALA A 372 26.21 -2.75 -14.94
C ALA A 372 26.55 -3.90 -15.92
N GLY A 373 25.65 -4.25 -16.85
CA GLY A 373 25.85 -5.38 -17.77
C GLY A 373 25.99 -6.73 -17.05
N VAL A 374 25.20 -6.95 -16.00
CA VAL A 374 25.18 -8.18 -15.18
C VAL A 374 23.81 -8.85 -15.30
N SER A 375 23.78 -10.14 -15.66
CA SER A 375 22.55 -10.95 -15.71
C SER A 375 22.56 -12.04 -14.65
N SER A 376 21.45 -12.26 -13.95
CA SER A 376 21.27 -13.39 -13.03
C SER A 376 21.02 -14.69 -13.80
N GLY A 377 22.09 -15.32 -14.28
CA GLY A 377 22.06 -16.64 -14.95
C GLY A 377 22.99 -17.63 -14.26
N GLY A 378 22.42 -18.69 -13.67
CA GLY A 378 23.19 -19.79 -13.08
C GLY A 378 23.83 -20.67 -14.15
N THR A 379 25.14 -20.82 -14.09
CA THR A 379 25.95 -21.72 -14.91
C THR A 379 26.02 -23.11 -14.24
N HIS A 380 25.36 -24.10 -14.83
CA HIS A 380 25.69 -25.51 -14.61
C HIS A 380 26.35 -26.06 -15.88
N GLY A 381 27.65 -26.34 -15.78
CA GLY A 381 28.43 -27.05 -16.79
C GLY A 381 28.02 -28.53 -16.84
N ALA A 382 27.86 -29.02 -18.07
CA ALA A 382 27.49 -30.39 -18.39
C ALA A 382 28.68 -31.35 -18.27
N ALA A 383 28.40 -32.59 -17.83
CA ALA A 383 29.16 -33.77 -18.21
C ALA A 383 28.16 -34.90 -18.54
N SER A 384 28.34 -35.45 -19.73
CA SER A 384 27.49 -36.41 -20.45
C SER A 384 27.59 -37.84 -19.94
N THR A 385 26.50 -38.62 -20.03
CA THR A 385 26.48 -39.98 -20.61
C THR A 385 25.02 -40.41 -20.88
N GLY A 386 24.80 -41.09 -22.02
CA GLY A 386 23.49 -41.45 -22.61
C GLY A 386 22.63 -42.38 -21.74
N HIS A 387 21.32 -42.55 -22.00
CA HIS A 387 20.84 -43.33 -23.14
C HIS A 387 19.29 -43.23 -23.31
N HIS A 388 18.87 -43.26 -24.58
CA HIS A 388 17.65 -43.85 -25.18
C HIS A 388 16.22 -43.24 -25.00
N HIS A 389 15.73 -42.74 -26.15
CA HIS A 389 14.40 -42.85 -26.80
C HIS A 389 13.08 -42.67 -26.02
N HIS A 390 12.25 -41.70 -26.42
CA HIS A 390 11.19 -41.88 -27.44
C HIS A 390 10.35 -40.58 -27.63
N HIS A 391 9.72 -40.50 -28.79
CA HIS A 391 9.03 -39.39 -29.46
C HIS A 391 7.81 -38.79 -28.71
N HIS A 392 7.54 -37.48 -28.88
CA HIS A 392 6.47 -36.99 -29.76
C HIS A 392 6.37 -35.45 -29.80
N HIS A 393 6.15 -34.92 -31.00
CA HIS A 393 5.85 -33.52 -31.29
C HIS A 393 4.43 -33.12 -30.85
N GLY A 394 4.27 -31.89 -30.38
CA GLY A 394 2.98 -31.23 -30.18
C GLY A 394 3.13 -29.70 -30.15
N HIS A 395 2.50 -29.04 -31.12
CA HIS A 395 2.59 -27.61 -31.43
C HIS A 395 2.06 -26.66 -30.33
N GLY A 396 2.65 -25.46 -30.27
CA GLY A 396 1.90 -24.20 -30.28
C GLY A 396 1.66 -23.49 -28.93
N GLY A 397 2.05 -22.21 -28.88
CA GLY A 397 1.46 -21.23 -27.96
C GLY A 397 2.46 -20.34 -27.22
N HIS A 398 3.05 -19.36 -27.90
CA HIS A 398 3.73 -18.24 -27.25
C HIS A 398 2.72 -17.42 -26.43
N ALA A 399 2.86 -17.45 -25.10
CA ALA A 399 2.21 -16.51 -24.20
C ALA A 399 3.29 -15.81 -23.36
N HIS A 400 3.40 -14.49 -23.55
CA HIS A 400 4.28 -13.61 -22.78
C HIS A 400 3.90 -13.64 -21.29
N GLY A 401 4.77 -14.25 -20.47
CA GLY A 401 4.58 -14.38 -19.03
C GLY A 401 4.86 -13.08 -18.27
N ARG A 402 3.78 -12.44 -17.77
CA ARG A 402 3.87 -11.56 -16.60
C ARG A 402 4.19 -12.40 -15.36
N GLY A 403 5.18 -11.94 -14.58
CA GLY A 403 5.72 -12.62 -13.41
C GLY A 403 4.65 -13.03 -12.39
N GLY A 404 4.36 -14.33 -12.36
CA GLY A 404 3.75 -14.99 -11.22
C GLY A 404 4.79 -15.91 -10.60
N HIS A 405 5.27 -15.59 -9.40
CA HIS A 405 6.15 -16.50 -8.66
C HIS A 405 5.41 -17.81 -8.38
N THR A 406 5.96 -18.90 -8.90
CA THR A 406 5.63 -20.27 -8.53
C THR A 406 5.93 -20.50 -7.05
N ALA A 407 5.06 -21.23 -6.35
CA ALA A 407 5.31 -21.66 -4.98
C ALA A 407 6.68 -22.39 -4.91
N PRO A 408 7.48 -22.20 -3.84
CA PRO A 408 8.74 -22.91 -3.67
C PRO A 408 8.50 -24.43 -3.76
N ARG A 409 9.18 -25.10 -4.68
CA ARG A 409 9.07 -26.55 -4.89
C ARG A 409 10.26 -27.23 -4.20
N ALA A 410 9.98 -28.15 -3.29
CA ALA A 410 11.04 -28.95 -2.69
C ALA A 410 11.52 -30.00 -3.70
N HIS A 411 12.84 -30.16 -3.81
CA HIS A 411 13.48 -31.07 -4.79
C HIS A 411 13.87 -32.44 -4.21
N THR A 412 13.49 -32.75 -2.97
CA THR A 412 13.77 -34.02 -2.28
C THR A 412 12.47 -34.68 -1.80
N LYS A 413 12.41 -36.01 -1.72
CA LYS A 413 11.23 -36.71 -1.20
C LYS A 413 11.18 -36.58 0.34
N PRO A 414 9.99 -36.61 0.98
CA PRO A 414 9.87 -36.49 2.44
C PRO A 414 10.57 -37.60 3.22
N GLU A 415 10.66 -38.78 2.62
CA GLU A 415 11.24 -40.02 3.14
C GLU A 415 12.78 -39.97 3.26
N ASP A 416 13.46 -39.11 2.49
CA ASP A 416 14.92 -38.98 2.48
C ASP A 416 15.47 -37.97 3.53
N ARG A 417 14.65 -37.53 4.51
CA ARG A 417 14.96 -36.39 5.38
C ARG A 417 15.10 -36.79 6.86
N PRO A 418 16.07 -36.24 7.61
CA PRO A 418 16.28 -36.57 9.01
C PRO A 418 15.07 -36.20 9.90
N GLN A 419 14.79 -37.05 10.90
CA GLN A 419 13.62 -36.98 11.77
C GLN A 419 14.03 -36.65 13.22
N SER A 420 13.90 -35.39 13.66
CA SER A 420 13.88 -35.04 15.09
C SER A 420 12.97 -33.83 15.35
N ASN A 421 12.19 -33.91 16.43
CA ASN A 421 11.22 -32.90 16.93
C ASN A 421 11.78 -32.14 18.15
N ASP A 422 13.10 -32.17 18.34
CA ASP A 422 13.76 -31.52 19.45
C ASP A 422 14.14 -30.06 19.10
N PRO A 423 13.51 -29.05 19.71
CA PRO A 423 13.85 -27.65 19.49
C PRO A 423 15.23 -27.27 20.06
N THR A 424 15.82 -28.09 20.94
CA THR A 424 17.19 -27.90 21.44
C THR A 424 18.25 -28.47 20.50
N ALA A 425 17.85 -29.31 19.55
CA ALA A 425 18.73 -29.82 18.51
C ALA A 425 18.98 -28.78 17.41
N GLY A 426 20.22 -28.79 16.89
CA GLY A 426 20.63 -27.90 15.81
C GLY A 426 19.78 -28.03 14.54
N PRO A 427 19.80 -27.03 13.64
CA PRO A 427 18.88 -26.93 12.48
C PRO A 427 18.95 -28.11 11.51
N THR A 428 20.06 -28.85 11.52
CA THR A 428 20.31 -30.02 10.67
C THR A 428 19.48 -31.24 11.04
N ARG A 429 18.99 -31.35 12.27
CA ARG A 429 18.26 -32.52 12.77
C ARG A 429 16.73 -32.35 12.77
N ARG A 430 16.21 -31.17 12.44
CA ARG A 430 14.77 -30.85 12.53
C ARG A 430 13.96 -31.40 11.37
N TYR A 431 12.68 -31.70 11.63
CA TYR A 431 11.72 -32.06 10.59
C TYR A 431 11.65 -31.00 9.48
N ARG A 432 11.82 -31.47 8.24
CA ARG A 432 11.63 -30.64 7.03
C ARG A 432 10.20 -30.70 6.48
N SER A 433 9.31 -31.37 7.20
CA SER A 433 7.86 -31.48 6.95
C SER A 433 7.13 -31.17 8.25
N SER A 434 6.04 -30.40 8.19
CA SER A 434 5.29 -30.10 9.41
C SER A 434 4.64 -31.37 9.97
N PRO A 435 4.65 -31.57 11.29
CA PRO A 435 4.00 -32.73 11.92
C PRO A 435 2.46 -32.66 11.86
N TYR A 436 1.89 -31.49 11.54
CA TYR A 436 0.45 -31.31 11.43
C TYR A 436 -0.03 -31.52 9.98
N PRO A 437 -1.08 -32.33 9.76
CA PRO A 437 -1.68 -32.53 8.45
C PRO A 437 -2.29 -31.22 7.93
N MET A 438 -2.47 -31.14 6.61
CA MET A 438 -3.14 -29.99 6.00
C MET A 438 -4.64 -30.24 5.98
N LEU A 439 -5.42 -29.45 6.72
CA LEU A 439 -6.89 -29.57 6.74
C LEU A 439 -7.55 -28.66 5.71
N ALA A 440 -8.72 -29.03 5.21
CA ALA A 440 -9.57 -28.09 4.49
C ALA A 440 -10.10 -27.00 5.44
N VAL A 441 -10.55 -25.87 4.89
CA VAL A 441 -11.07 -24.76 5.71
C VAL A 441 -12.33 -25.17 6.48
N ASP A 442 -13.23 -25.91 5.84
CA ASP A 442 -14.47 -26.36 6.47
C ASP A 442 -14.20 -27.35 7.62
N ASP A 443 -13.21 -28.25 7.47
CA ASP A 443 -12.79 -29.15 8.54
C ASP A 443 -12.20 -28.38 9.73
N ALA A 444 -11.41 -27.34 9.46
CA ALA A 444 -10.86 -26.47 10.50
C ALA A 444 -11.98 -25.70 11.23
N LEU A 445 -12.98 -25.19 10.51
CA LEU A 445 -14.16 -24.55 11.10
C LEU A 445 -14.98 -25.52 11.95
N LYS A 446 -15.11 -26.78 11.51
CA LYS A 446 -15.78 -27.83 12.28
C LYS A 446 -15.08 -28.10 13.61
N LEU A 447 -13.76 -28.28 13.59
CA LEU A 447 -12.95 -28.45 14.81
C LEU A 447 -13.06 -27.24 15.75
N ILE A 448 -13.08 -26.02 15.20
CA ILE A 448 -13.33 -24.81 16.01
C ILE A 448 -14.72 -24.86 16.64
N SER A 449 -15.75 -25.24 15.89
CA SER A 449 -17.11 -25.34 16.42
C SER A 449 -17.23 -26.40 17.52
N GLU A 450 -16.55 -27.53 17.37
CA GLU A 450 -16.57 -28.66 18.32
C GLU A 450 -15.82 -28.35 19.62
N HIS A 451 -14.72 -27.60 19.55
CA HIS A 451 -13.85 -27.35 20.71
C HIS A 451 -13.91 -25.92 21.27
N THR A 452 -14.67 -25.02 20.64
CA THR A 452 -15.03 -23.73 21.25
C THR A 452 -15.87 -23.97 22.52
N PRO A 453 -15.51 -23.37 23.67
CA PRO A 453 -16.30 -23.49 24.90
C PRO A 453 -17.75 -23.06 24.73
N SER A 454 -18.65 -23.72 25.46
CA SER A 454 -20.06 -23.35 25.50
C SER A 454 -20.27 -21.94 26.05
N SER A 455 -21.31 -21.26 25.56
CA SER A 455 -21.70 -19.93 26.03
C SER A 455 -22.04 -19.95 27.53
N VAL A 456 -21.59 -18.93 28.25
CA VAL A 456 -21.91 -18.73 29.67
C VAL A 456 -23.05 -17.72 29.76
N VAL A 457 -24.08 -18.03 30.56
CA VAL A 457 -25.20 -17.11 30.79
C VAL A 457 -24.87 -16.19 31.96
N GLN A 458 -25.20 -14.92 31.83
CA GLN A 458 -25.13 -13.94 32.91
C GLN A 458 -26.39 -13.07 32.92
N LYS A 459 -26.88 -12.76 34.13
CA LYS A 459 -27.96 -11.79 34.31
C LYS A 459 -27.35 -10.40 34.43
N VAL A 460 -27.88 -9.44 33.67
CA VAL A 460 -27.36 -8.07 33.63
C VAL A 460 -28.51 -7.06 33.70
N PRO A 461 -28.29 -5.87 34.26
CA PRO A 461 -29.27 -4.79 34.23
C PRO A 461 -29.52 -4.33 32.78
N VAL A 462 -30.73 -3.84 32.52
CA VAL A 462 -31.09 -3.20 31.25
C VAL A 462 -30.58 -1.76 31.27
N ASP A 463 -29.35 -1.57 30.79
CA ASP A 463 -28.72 -0.27 30.62
C ASP A 463 -28.11 -0.11 29.21
N MET A 464 -27.54 1.07 28.94
CA MET A 464 -26.99 1.40 27.62
C MET A 464 -25.80 0.51 27.18
N SER A 465 -25.21 -0.28 28.09
CA SER A 465 -24.14 -1.23 27.77
C SER A 465 -24.65 -2.54 27.13
N LEU A 466 -25.96 -2.78 27.19
CA LEU A 466 -26.60 -4.00 26.70
C LEU A 466 -26.52 -4.16 25.17
N GLY A 467 -26.31 -3.06 24.44
CA GLY A 467 -26.23 -3.04 22.98
C GLY A 467 -25.20 -4.03 22.40
N GLY A 468 -25.67 -4.90 21.50
CA GLY A 468 -24.92 -5.99 20.85
C GLY A 468 -24.95 -7.32 21.59
N SER A 469 -25.68 -7.44 22.71
CA SER A 469 -25.77 -8.68 23.49
C SER A 469 -26.84 -9.60 22.91
N VAL A 470 -26.76 -10.89 23.21
CA VAL A 470 -27.75 -11.88 22.76
C VAL A 470 -28.45 -12.47 23.98
N LEU A 471 -29.77 -12.53 23.93
CA LEU A 471 -30.59 -13.08 25.01
C LEU A 471 -30.37 -14.58 25.19
N ALA A 472 -30.24 -15.01 26.44
CA ALA A 472 -30.09 -16.40 26.83
C ALA A 472 -31.42 -17.08 27.22
N GLU A 473 -32.49 -16.29 27.37
CA GLU A 473 -33.85 -16.72 27.69
C GLU A 473 -34.88 -15.85 26.96
N ASP A 474 -36.14 -16.30 26.94
CA ASP A 474 -37.26 -15.50 26.45
C ASP A 474 -37.58 -14.39 27.47
N VAL A 475 -37.83 -13.18 26.99
CA VAL A 475 -38.22 -12.05 27.83
C VAL A 475 -39.71 -11.81 27.68
N LYS A 476 -40.40 -11.72 28.82
CA LYS A 476 -41.83 -11.44 28.90
C LYS A 476 -42.09 -10.00 29.33
N ALA A 477 -43.15 -9.41 28.82
CA ALA A 477 -43.63 -8.10 29.25
C ALA A 477 -44.05 -8.16 30.73
N THR A 478 -43.48 -7.26 31.54
CA THR A 478 -43.80 -7.12 32.97
C THR A 478 -45.02 -6.23 33.22
N GLU A 479 -45.41 -5.43 32.23
CA GLU A 479 -46.61 -4.59 32.25
C GLU A 479 -47.19 -4.46 30.85
N SER A 480 -48.45 -4.02 30.77
CA SER A 480 -49.12 -3.75 29.49
C SER A 480 -48.72 -2.38 28.95
N VAL A 481 -48.54 -2.26 27.63
CA VAL A 481 -48.26 -0.98 26.95
C VAL A 481 -49.40 -0.68 25.95
N PRO A 482 -50.12 0.44 26.11
CA PRO A 482 -50.10 1.34 27.27
C PRO A 482 -50.70 0.68 28.52
N ALA A 483 -50.31 1.16 29.71
CA ALA A 483 -50.77 0.66 31.01
C ALA A 483 -52.18 1.15 31.40
N PHE A 484 -52.70 2.13 30.67
CA PHE A 484 -54.02 2.73 30.83
C PHE A 484 -54.62 3.04 29.45
N ARG A 485 -55.93 3.29 29.38
CA ARG A 485 -56.58 3.72 28.14
C ARG A 485 -56.08 5.12 27.77
N ALA A 486 -55.45 5.26 26.60
CA ALA A 486 -54.77 6.50 26.20
C ALA A 486 -55.36 7.08 24.91
N SER A 487 -55.35 8.41 24.78
CA SER A 487 -55.80 9.06 23.54
C SER A 487 -54.79 8.87 22.39
N ILE A 488 -55.29 8.61 21.18
CA ILE A 488 -54.49 8.57 19.94
C ILE A 488 -54.30 9.98 19.36
N VAL A 489 -55.22 10.90 19.64
CA VAL A 489 -55.27 12.25 19.05
C VAL A 489 -55.40 13.33 20.12
N ASP A 490 -55.11 14.57 19.74
CA ASP A 490 -55.47 15.75 20.53
C ASP A 490 -56.94 16.09 20.26
N GLY A 491 -57.71 16.37 21.33
CA GLY A 491 -59.12 16.70 21.18
C GLY A 491 -59.91 16.55 22.48
N TYR A 492 -61.07 15.89 22.41
CA TYR A 492 -62.00 15.80 23.53
C TYR A 492 -62.49 14.37 23.75
N ALA A 493 -62.25 13.86 24.95
CA ALA A 493 -62.81 12.59 25.39
C ALA A 493 -64.31 12.76 25.65
N VAL A 494 -65.09 11.84 25.09
CA VAL A 494 -66.56 11.85 25.15
C VAL A 494 -67.09 10.56 25.74
N LYS A 495 -68.28 10.64 26.36
CA LYS A 495 -69.04 9.48 26.84
C LYS A 495 -70.19 9.20 25.87
N ILE A 496 -70.28 7.97 25.37
CA ILE A 496 -71.37 7.56 24.48
C ILE A 496 -72.53 7.10 25.35
N ASN A 497 -73.72 7.62 25.06
CA ASN A 497 -74.92 7.29 25.84
C ASN A 497 -75.32 5.81 25.69
N GLN A 498 -76.26 5.36 26.53
CA GLN A 498 -76.78 3.98 26.49
C GLN A 498 -77.48 3.61 25.16
N SER A 499 -77.83 4.60 24.32
CA SER A 499 -78.41 4.35 23.00
C SER A 499 -77.36 3.96 21.95
N GLY A 500 -76.07 4.01 22.30
CA GLY A 500 -74.95 3.65 21.43
C GLY A 500 -74.67 4.68 20.34
N LYS A 501 -75.23 5.89 20.44
CA LYS A 501 -75.02 6.97 19.46
C LYS A 501 -74.65 8.27 20.17
N PHE A 502 -73.53 8.85 19.75
CA PHE A 502 -73.15 10.20 20.15
C PHE A 502 -73.95 11.24 19.34
N ALA A 503 -74.21 12.40 19.94
CA ALA A 503 -74.90 13.49 19.27
C ALA A 503 -73.93 14.65 19.06
N LYS A 504 -73.92 15.27 17.88
CA LYS A 504 -73.22 16.54 17.69
C LYS A 504 -73.92 17.66 18.45
N GLY A 505 -73.17 18.64 18.93
CA GLY A 505 -73.72 19.73 19.74
C GLY A 505 -72.68 20.46 20.58
N VAL A 506 -73.14 21.40 21.40
CA VAL A 506 -72.29 22.18 22.32
C VAL A 506 -72.25 21.49 23.67
N TYR A 507 -71.03 21.23 24.16
CA TYR A 507 -70.79 20.54 25.42
C TYR A 507 -69.87 21.37 26.34
N PRO A 508 -70.13 21.38 27.66
CA PRO A 508 -69.23 21.99 28.63
C PRO A 508 -67.96 21.16 28.81
N VAL A 509 -66.80 21.83 28.85
CA VAL A 509 -65.52 21.21 29.18
C VAL A 509 -65.41 21.10 30.70
N ALA A 510 -65.59 19.89 31.23
CA ALA A 510 -65.65 19.66 32.68
C ALA A 510 -64.30 19.26 33.29
N VAL A 511 -63.43 18.65 32.48
CA VAL A 511 -62.13 18.12 32.92
C VAL A 511 -61.08 18.45 31.86
N VAL A 512 -59.88 18.79 32.31
CA VAL A 512 -58.69 18.90 31.45
C VAL A 512 -57.74 17.76 31.83
N SER A 513 -57.57 16.80 30.93
CA SER A 513 -56.61 15.69 31.08
C SER A 513 -55.34 16.02 30.31
N HIS A 514 -54.28 16.33 31.05
CA HIS A 514 -52.93 16.47 30.49
C HIS A 514 -52.19 15.13 30.54
N ALA A 515 -51.21 14.93 29.66
CA ALA A 515 -50.29 13.78 29.70
C ALA A 515 -49.32 13.86 30.91
N GLN A 516 -49.85 13.94 32.13
CA GLN A 516 -49.13 13.97 33.39
C GLN A 516 -49.69 12.88 34.31
N ALA A 517 -48.83 12.34 35.19
CA ALA A 517 -49.26 11.36 36.18
C ALA A 517 -50.19 12.01 37.23
N GLY A 518 -51.41 11.48 37.40
CA GLY A 518 -52.36 11.96 38.39
C GLY A 518 -53.74 11.31 38.30
N ASP A 519 -54.54 11.48 39.33
CA ASP A 519 -55.92 10.99 39.38
C ASP A 519 -56.84 11.86 38.50
N VAL A 520 -57.50 11.24 37.53
CA VAL A 520 -58.45 11.89 36.62
C VAL A 520 -59.87 11.72 37.14
N LYS A 521 -60.63 12.82 37.23
CA LYS A 521 -62.05 12.76 37.63
C LYS A 521 -62.88 11.98 36.60
N GLU A 522 -63.89 11.26 37.08
CA GLU A 522 -64.85 10.56 36.22
C GLU A 522 -65.64 11.55 35.35
N LEU A 523 -65.77 11.23 34.05
CA LEU A 523 -66.55 11.99 33.08
C LEU A 523 -68.04 11.62 33.14
N LYS A 524 -68.90 12.61 33.36
CA LYS A 524 -70.35 12.42 33.39
C LYS A 524 -70.94 12.55 31.99
N GLU A 525 -72.17 12.04 31.85
CA GLU A 525 -72.91 12.17 30.60
C GLU A 525 -73.28 13.64 30.34
N GLY A 526 -73.05 14.11 29.11
CA GLY A 526 -73.25 15.50 28.73
C GLY A 526 -72.07 16.43 29.05
N GLU A 527 -70.97 15.91 29.59
CA GLU A 527 -69.70 16.62 29.76
C GLU A 527 -68.64 16.07 28.79
N ILE A 528 -67.67 16.91 28.42
CA ILE A 528 -66.48 16.49 27.66
C ILE A 528 -65.21 16.82 28.43
N ALA A 529 -64.14 16.09 28.15
CA ALA A 529 -62.82 16.37 28.73
C ALA A 529 -61.80 16.71 27.65
N ARG A 530 -61.14 17.87 27.75
CA ARG A 530 -60.01 18.21 26.87
C ARG A 530 -58.89 17.22 27.14
N ILE A 531 -58.43 16.52 26.11
CA ILE A 531 -57.42 15.47 26.22
C ILE A 531 -56.33 15.68 25.17
N THR A 532 -55.10 15.41 25.56
CA THR A 532 -53.94 15.45 24.66
C THR A 532 -53.50 14.03 24.30
N THR A 533 -52.76 13.89 23.20
CA THR A 533 -52.24 12.61 22.70
C THR A 533 -51.41 11.92 23.78
N GLY A 534 -51.71 10.66 24.06
CA GLY A 534 -51.06 9.86 25.10
C GLY A 534 -51.55 10.12 26.53
N ALA A 535 -52.43 11.10 26.77
CA ALA A 535 -53.00 11.33 28.09
C ALA A 535 -53.99 10.22 28.49
N PRO A 536 -54.14 9.93 29.78
CA PRO A 536 -55.11 8.95 30.27
C PRO A 536 -56.54 9.42 30.01
N LEU A 537 -57.37 8.50 29.49
CA LEU A 537 -58.80 8.71 29.36
C LEU A 537 -59.44 8.82 30.76
N PRO A 538 -60.27 9.86 30.99
CA PRO A 538 -61.08 9.94 32.21
C PRO A 538 -61.94 8.68 32.39
N PRO A 539 -62.12 8.19 33.63
CA PRO A 539 -63.08 7.12 33.90
C PRO A 539 -64.46 7.47 33.33
N GLY A 540 -65.08 6.53 32.63
CA GLY A 540 -66.39 6.73 31.99
C GLY A 540 -66.37 7.37 30.61
N ALA A 541 -65.22 7.77 30.06
CA ALA A 541 -65.11 8.16 28.65
C ALA A 541 -64.99 6.91 27.74
N ASP A 542 -65.62 6.95 26.56
CA ASP A 542 -65.69 5.80 25.64
C ASP A 542 -64.87 6.01 24.36
N ALA A 543 -64.72 7.25 23.90
CA ALA A 543 -64.04 7.61 22.65
C ALA A 543 -63.39 9.00 22.75
N VAL A 544 -62.56 9.36 21.76
CA VAL A 544 -61.98 10.71 21.63
C VAL A 544 -62.32 11.31 20.26
N VAL A 545 -62.89 12.50 20.26
CA VAL A 545 -63.10 13.30 19.05
C VAL A 545 -61.87 14.16 18.81
N MET A 546 -61.31 14.14 17.60
CA MET A 546 -60.15 14.96 17.25
C MET A 546 -60.50 16.45 17.24
N VAL A 547 -59.55 17.31 17.60
CA VAL A 547 -59.77 18.76 17.72
C VAL A 547 -60.28 19.40 16.42
N GLU A 548 -59.91 18.85 15.26
CA GLU A 548 -60.35 19.29 13.94
C GLU A 548 -61.87 19.18 13.73
N ASP A 549 -62.53 18.27 14.44
CA ASP A 549 -63.98 18.08 14.42
C ASP A 549 -64.70 18.90 15.51
N THR A 550 -64.07 19.97 15.98
CA THR A 550 -64.61 20.81 17.06
C THR A 550 -64.48 22.31 16.78
N VAL A 551 -65.35 23.11 17.40
CA VAL A 551 -65.31 24.57 17.35
C VAL A 551 -65.47 25.15 18.75
N LEU A 552 -64.56 26.02 19.16
CA LEU A 552 -64.67 26.75 20.42
C LEU A 552 -65.91 27.66 20.41
N LYS A 553 -66.81 27.49 21.39
CA LYS A 553 -68.01 28.32 21.53
C LYS A 553 -67.86 29.42 22.57
N SER A 554 -67.29 29.10 23.73
CA SER A 554 -67.10 30.07 24.80
C SER A 554 -65.83 29.76 25.61
N GLN A 555 -65.23 30.82 26.16
CA GLN A 555 -64.03 30.74 26.99
C GLN A 555 -64.40 30.99 28.46
N THR A 556 -63.51 30.60 29.37
CA THR A 556 -63.58 30.97 30.79
C THR A 556 -63.44 32.50 30.97
N GLU A 557 -63.87 33.02 32.12
CA GLU A 557 -63.90 34.49 32.37
C GLU A 557 -62.49 35.14 32.33
N ASP A 558 -61.44 34.36 32.56
CA ASP A 558 -60.04 34.77 32.44
C ASP A 558 -59.46 34.66 31.02
N GLY A 559 -60.24 34.09 30.07
CA GLY A 559 -59.86 33.90 28.67
C GLY A 559 -58.75 32.86 28.45
N GLN A 560 -58.38 32.08 29.47
CA GLN A 560 -57.27 31.13 29.40
C GLN A 560 -57.69 29.74 28.94
N GLU A 561 -58.91 29.31 29.27
CA GLU A 561 -59.42 27.97 28.98
C GLU A 561 -60.75 28.00 28.22
N GLU A 562 -61.07 26.85 27.65
CA GLU A 562 -62.30 26.62 26.90
C GLU A 562 -63.40 26.23 27.88
N LYS A 563 -64.54 26.93 27.83
CA LYS A 563 -65.68 26.64 28.70
C LYS A 563 -66.67 25.71 28.00
N GLU A 564 -66.97 25.99 26.73
CA GLU A 564 -67.87 25.19 25.91
C GLU A 564 -67.28 25.00 24.51
N VAL A 565 -67.39 23.77 24.01
CA VAL A 565 -66.91 23.37 22.69
C VAL A 565 -68.05 22.69 21.93
N GLU A 566 -68.20 23.04 20.67
CA GLU A 566 -69.12 22.39 19.75
C GLU A 566 -68.42 21.21 19.07
N ILE A 567 -68.97 20.02 19.25
CA ILE A 567 -68.57 18.83 18.49
C ILE A 567 -69.37 18.80 17.20
N LEU A 568 -68.68 18.72 16.06
CA LEU A 568 -69.27 18.81 14.72
C LEU A 568 -69.78 17.47 14.17
N THR A 569 -69.23 16.36 14.66
CA THR A 569 -69.50 15.00 14.18
C THR A 569 -70.43 14.23 15.12
N ASP A 570 -71.32 13.42 14.55
CA ASP A 570 -72.17 12.45 15.23
C ASP A 570 -71.82 10.99 14.88
N ALA A 571 -70.73 10.80 14.12
CA ALA A 571 -70.28 9.50 13.61
C ALA A 571 -69.25 8.79 14.51
N ILE A 572 -68.92 9.35 15.68
CA ILE A 572 -67.92 8.77 16.59
C ILE A 572 -68.42 7.46 17.22
N GLU A 573 -67.59 6.41 17.13
CA GLU A 573 -67.89 5.08 17.68
C GLU A 573 -67.16 4.82 19.00
N ALA A 574 -67.68 3.88 19.81
CA ALA A 574 -67.04 3.49 21.06
C ALA A 574 -65.67 2.86 20.81
N GLY A 575 -64.64 3.32 21.54
CA GLY A 575 -63.25 2.91 21.36
C GLY A 575 -62.50 3.65 20.24
N GLU A 576 -63.17 4.55 19.51
CA GLU A 576 -62.52 5.32 18.44
C GLU A 576 -61.51 6.31 19.01
N ASN A 577 -60.33 6.38 18.37
CA ASN A 577 -59.18 7.17 18.79
C ASN A 577 -58.67 6.84 20.21
N VAL A 578 -58.92 5.62 20.71
CA VAL A 578 -58.44 5.13 22.00
C VAL A 578 -57.46 3.97 21.81
N ARG A 579 -56.31 4.05 22.47
CA ARG A 579 -55.43 2.89 22.70
C ARG A 579 -55.86 2.18 23.96
N GLU A 580 -56.43 0.99 23.80
CA GLU A 580 -56.81 0.13 24.91
C GLU A 580 -55.59 -0.40 25.67
N ILE A 581 -55.81 -0.81 26.92
CA ILE A 581 -54.74 -1.35 27.78
C ILE A 581 -54.11 -2.57 27.11
N GLY A 582 -52.80 -2.54 26.93
CA GLY A 582 -52.04 -3.60 26.28
C GLY A 582 -52.35 -3.80 24.80
N SER A 583 -52.84 -2.78 24.11
CA SER A 583 -53.05 -2.81 22.66
C SER A 583 -51.76 -2.97 21.85
N ASP A 584 -50.62 -2.46 22.36
CA ASP A 584 -49.31 -2.66 21.72
C ASP A 584 -48.64 -3.93 22.24
N VAL A 585 -48.60 -4.10 23.57
CA VAL A 585 -48.00 -5.24 24.26
C VAL A 585 -48.84 -5.59 25.47
N LYS A 586 -49.25 -6.86 25.61
CA LYS A 586 -49.97 -7.31 26.80
C LYS A 586 -48.99 -7.81 27.85
N GLU A 587 -49.33 -7.60 29.11
CA GLU A 587 -48.60 -8.21 30.22
C GLU A 587 -48.50 -9.74 30.03
N GLY A 588 -47.31 -10.29 30.20
CA GLY A 588 -47.02 -11.70 30.00
C GLY A 588 -46.69 -12.11 28.56
N ASP A 589 -46.88 -11.24 27.56
CA ASP A 589 -46.48 -11.52 26.17
C ASP A 589 -44.96 -11.74 26.08
N THR A 590 -44.54 -12.65 25.19
CA THR A 590 -43.11 -12.83 24.89
C THR A 590 -42.67 -11.77 23.90
N ILE A 591 -42.00 -10.74 24.40
CA ILE A 591 -41.58 -9.57 23.62
C ILE A 591 -40.25 -9.79 22.89
N MET A 592 -39.42 -10.69 23.40
CA MET A 592 -38.17 -11.09 22.76
C MET A 592 -37.88 -12.57 23.03
N LYS A 593 -37.31 -13.26 22.05
CA LYS A 593 -36.99 -14.68 22.16
C LYS A 593 -35.52 -14.93 22.49
N LYS A 594 -35.26 -16.04 23.15
CA LYS A 594 -33.91 -16.58 23.36
C LYS A 594 -33.15 -16.65 22.03
N GLY A 595 -31.95 -16.11 22.01
CA GLY A 595 -31.08 -16.06 20.85
C GLY A 595 -31.27 -14.81 19.98
N GLU A 596 -32.24 -13.94 20.28
CA GLU A 596 -32.35 -12.63 19.63
C GLU A 596 -31.27 -11.67 20.15
N GLY A 597 -30.71 -10.89 19.24
CA GLY A 597 -29.67 -9.91 19.53
C GLY A 597 -30.26 -8.53 19.77
N ILE A 598 -29.80 -7.85 20.82
CA ILE A 598 -30.18 -6.48 21.13
C ILE A 598 -29.34 -5.55 20.25
N THR A 599 -29.92 -4.97 19.21
CA THR A 599 -29.16 -4.18 18.24
C THR A 599 -28.89 -2.76 18.78
N VAL A 600 -27.98 -2.03 18.13
CA VAL A 600 -27.80 -0.58 18.40
C VAL A 600 -28.74 0.29 17.59
N VAL A 601 -29.60 -0.30 16.75
CA VAL A 601 -30.64 0.48 16.07
C VAL A 601 -31.64 1.00 17.11
N GLY A 602 -31.77 0.31 18.25
CA GLY A 602 -32.48 0.78 19.43
C GLY A 602 -33.87 0.19 19.61
N GLY A 603 -34.39 -0.55 18.62
CA GLY A 603 -35.73 -1.14 18.68
C GLY A 603 -35.90 -2.13 19.83
N GLU A 604 -34.98 -3.08 19.97
CA GLU A 604 -35.05 -4.10 21.03
C GLU A 604 -34.88 -3.49 22.42
N PHE A 605 -33.94 -2.56 22.56
CA PHE A 605 -33.73 -1.85 23.83
C PHE A 605 -34.96 -1.00 24.21
N GLY A 606 -35.54 -0.29 23.25
CA GLY A 606 -36.75 0.51 23.45
C GLY A 606 -37.93 -0.35 23.91
N LEU A 607 -38.08 -1.55 23.34
CA LEU A 607 -39.11 -2.50 23.76
C LEU A 607 -38.91 -2.97 25.20
N LEU A 608 -37.70 -3.38 25.58
CA LEU A 608 -37.36 -3.77 26.96
C LEU A 608 -37.64 -2.63 27.96
N ALA A 609 -37.26 -1.40 27.60
CA ALA A 609 -37.49 -0.22 28.42
C ALA A 609 -38.99 0.14 28.54
N SER A 610 -39.76 -0.03 27.46
CA SER A 610 -41.19 0.34 27.41
C SER A 610 -42.08 -0.48 28.34
N VAL A 611 -41.68 -1.72 28.65
CA VAL A 611 -42.39 -2.60 29.57
C VAL A 611 -41.79 -2.62 30.98
N GLY A 612 -40.80 -1.75 31.26
CA GLY A 612 -40.17 -1.67 32.58
C GLY A 612 -39.27 -2.85 32.93
N THR A 613 -38.71 -3.58 31.95
CA THR A 613 -37.78 -4.68 32.24
C THR A 613 -36.48 -4.12 32.81
N THR A 614 -36.12 -4.54 34.03
CA THR A 614 -34.93 -4.04 34.74
C THR A 614 -33.69 -4.91 34.56
N GLU A 615 -33.86 -6.21 34.31
CA GLU A 615 -32.77 -7.17 34.13
C GLU A 615 -33.12 -8.21 33.07
N VAL A 616 -32.11 -8.68 32.33
CA VAL A 616 -32.24 -9.77 31.34
C VAL A 616 -31.07 -10.74 31.44
N SER A 617 -31.30 -12.01 31.12
CA SER A 617 -30.21 -12.98 30.97
C SER A 617 -29.66 -12.94 29.55
N VAL A 618 -28.35 -12.73 29.42
CA VAL A 618 -27.63 -12.68 28.14
C VAL A 618 -26.46 -13.65 28.13
N TYR A 619 -25.99 -14.01 26.93
CA TYR A 619 -24.73 -14.72 26.78
C TYR A 619 -23.55 -13.77 27.04
N LYS A 620 -22.66 -14.17 27.95
CA LYS A 620 -21.44 -13.44 28.27
C LYS A 620 -20.55 -13.34 27.04
N ARG A 621 -20.06 -12.12 26.77
CA ARG A 621 -19.07 -11.91 25.71
C ARG A 621 -17.68 -12.29 26.21
N PRO A 622 -16.91 -13.10 25.46
CA PRO A 622 -15.55 -13.45 25.83
C PRO A 622 -14.64 -12.22 25.72
N SER A 623 -13.71 -12.13 26.65
CA SER A 623 -12.58 -11.20 26.59
C SER A 623 -11.46 -11.79 25.74
N VAL A 624 -10.86 -10.98 24.87
CA VAL A 624 -9.89 -11.44 23.87
C VAL A 624 -8.55 -10.75 24.09
N GLY A 625 -7.52 -11.52 24.43
CA GLY A 625 -6.15 -11.04 24.56
C GLY A 625 -5.38 -11.16 23.24
N VAL A 626 -4.65 -10.12 22.84
CA VAL A 626 -3.90 -10.10 21.57
C VAL A 626 -2.43 -9.81 21.83
N LEU A 627 -1.54 -10.67 21.33
CA LEU A 627 -0.08 -10.47 21.36
C LEU A 627 0.58 -10.71 20.00
N SER A 628 1.74 -10.08 19.78
CA SER A 628 2.65 -10.38 18.67
C SER A 628 3.90 -11.08 19.21
N THR A 629 4.48 -12.00 18.43
CA THR A 629 5.77 -12.64 18.74
C THR A 629 6.77 -12.34 17.63
N GLY A 630 8.04 -12.21 17.98
CA GLY A 630 9.14 -12.01 17.05
C GLY A 630 10.17 -11.02 17.59
N ASP A 631 11.44 -11.41 17.58
CA ASP A 631 12.55 -10.53 17.99
C ASP A 631 12.81 -9.40 16.97
N GLU A 632 12.30 -9.55 15.74
CA GLU A 632 12.30 -8.52 14.71
C GLU A 632 11.24 -7.43 14.94
N ILE A 633 10.24 -7.70 15.80
CA ILE A 633 9.04 -6.87 15.94
C ILE A 633 9.28 -5.72 16.91
N ILE A 634 9.09 -4.49 16.43
CA ILE A 634 9.12 -3.27 17.27
C ILE A 634 7.74 -2.61 17.35
N PRO A 635 7.45 -1.81 18.40
CA PRO A 635 6.22 -1.03 18.45
C PRO A 635 6.03 -0.14 17.21
N HIS A 636 4.79 -0.04 16.71
CA HIS A 636 4.47 0.71 15.49
C HIS A 636 4.68 2.22 15.66
N ASP A 637 4.57 2.71 16.88
CA ASP A 637 4.71 4.10 17.32
C ASP A 637 6.13 4.45 17.79
N LYS A 638 7.08 3.50 17.77
CA LYS A 638 8.48 3.76 18.12
C LYS A 638 9.06 4.85 17.19
N PRO A 639 9.57 5.97 17.73
CA PRO A 639 10.13 7.06 16.93
C PRO A 639 11.46 6.65 16.27
N GLY A 640 11.76 7.28 15.14
CA GLY A 640 13.00 7.06 14.39
C GLY A 640 12.91 6.02 13.25
N PRO A 641 14.00 5.86 12.47
CA PRO A 641 14.07 4.90 11.39
C PRO A 641 14.19 3.46 11.90
N LEU A 642 13.84 2.49 11.05
CA LEU A 642 14.07 1.07 11.32
C LEU A 642 15.56 0.75 11.26
N LYS A 643 16.04 -0.05 12.22
CA LYS A 643 17.34 -0.72 12.09
C LYS A 643 17.22 -1.91 11.16
N LEU A 644 18.36 -2.37 10.65
CA LEU A 644 18.40 -3.59 9.83
C LEU A 644 17.82 -4.77 10.60
N GLY A 645 16.81 -5.43 10.01
CA GLY A 645 16.12 -6.55 10.62
C GLY A 645 14.92 -6.18 11.48
N GLU A 646 14.66 -4.89 11.77
CA GLU A 646 13.45 -4.48 12.50
C GLU A 646 12.25 -4.30 11.55
N VAL A 647 11.06 -4.72 12.01
CA VAL A 647 9.78 -4.41 11.37
C VAL A 647 8.76 -3.93 12.40
N ARG A 648 7.89 -2.99 12.02
CA ARG A 648 6.85 -2.47 12.90
C ARG A 648 5.73 -3.48 13.10
N ASP A 649 5.28 -3.62 14.34
CA ASP A 649 4.15 -4.44 14.73
C ASP A 649 2.84 -3.90 14.15
N THR A 650 2.37 -4.52 13.07
CA THR A 650 1.12 -4.14 12.42
C THR A 650 -0.03 -5.07 12.79
N ASN A 651 0.25 -6.31 13.19
CA ASN A 651 -0.78 -7.32 13.37
C ASN A 651 -1.55 -7.12 14.66
N ARG A 652 -0.86 -6.94 15.80
CA ARG A 652 -1.51 -6.72 17.10
C ARG A 652 -2.46 -5.52 17.09
N PRO A 653 -2.06 -4.30 16.68
CA PRO A 653 -3.01 -3.18 16.61
C PRO A 653 -4.17 -3.46 15.65
N THR A 654 -3.91 -4.08 14.49
CA THR A 654 -4.98 -4.41 13.53
C THR A 654 -5.98 -5.43 14.10
N LEU A 655 -5.49 -6.49 14.76
CA LEU A 655 -6.33 -7.51 15.39
C LEU A 655 -7.13 -6.94 16.56
N ILE A 656 -6.53 -6.07 17.39
CA ILE A 656 -7.25 -5.35 18.45
C ILE A 656 -8.39 -4.52 17.86
N THR A 657 -8.13 -3.79 16.76
CA THR A 657 -9.19 -3.01 16.08
C THR A 657 -10.28 -3.91 15.49
N ALA A 658 -9.93 -5.07 14.94
CA ALA A 658 -10.89 -6.02 14.37
C ALA A 658 -11.75 -6.69 15.47
N VAL A 659 -11.17 -7.04 16.62
CA VAL A 659 -11.93 -7.53 17.78
C VAL A 659 -12.93 -6.47 18.25
N ARG A 660 -12.48 -5.21 18.37
CA ARG A 660 -13.33 -4.09 18.80
C ARG A 660 -14.42 -3.73 17.79
N SER A 661 -14.16 -3.84 16.48
CA SER A 661 -15.20 -3.58 15.45
C SER A 661 -16.36 -4.57 15.54
N HIS A 662 -16.12 -5.77 16.07
CA HIS A 662 -17.15 -6.76 16.39
C HIS A 662 -17.66 -6.67 17.84
N ARG A 663 -17.32 -5.62 18.59
CA ARG A 663 -17.82 -5.31 19.96
C ARG A 663 -17.43 -6.31 21.04
N PHE A 664 -16.31 -7.00 20.82
CA PHE A 664 -15.67 -7.80 21.86
C PHE A 664 -14.64 -6.95 22.61
N GLN A 665 -14.43 -7.29 23.88
CA GLN A 665 -13.39 -6.65 24.69
C GLN A 665 -12.01 -7.15 24.21
N ALA A 666 -11.16 -6.22 23.77
CA ALA A 666 -9.79 -6.53 23.37
C ALA A 666 -8.79 -6.05 24.43
N VAL A 667 -7.97 -6.98 24.94
CA VAL A 667 -6.88 -6.72 25.89
C VAL A 667 -5.55 -6.79 25.12
N ASP A 668 -4.78 -5.71 25.17
CA ASP A 668 -3.46 -5.67 24.57
C ASP A 668 -2.44 -6.36 25.49
N LEU A 669 -1.83 -7.44 25.00
CA LEU A 669 -0.84 -8.22 25.72
C LEU A 669 0.60 -7.90 25.29
N GLY A 670 0.78 -6.96 24.34
CA GLY A 670 2.10 -6.47 23.92
C GLY A 670 2.86 -7.36 22.93
N ILE A 671 4.16 -7.09 22.81
CA ILE A 671 5.11 -7.82 21.97
C ILE A 671 5.93 -8.75 22.87
N VAL A 672 6.06 -10.01 22.47
CA VAL A 672 6.75 -11.05 23.24
C VAL A 672 7.99 -11.50 22.46
N SER A 673 9.14 -11.55 23.14
CA SER A 673 10.38 -12.07 22.56
C SER A 673 10.30 -13.58 22.30
N ASP A 674 10.99 -14.08 21.27
CA ASP A 674 11.02 -15.49 20.90
C ASP A 674 11.97 -16.31 21.81
N LYS A 675 11.76 -16.20 23.13
CA LYS A 675 12.51 -16.92 24.16
C LYS A 675 11.58 -17.91 24.90
N PRO A 676 11.96 -19.20 25.06
CA PRO A 676 11.08 -20.24 25.60
C PRO A 676 10.42 -19.93 26.95
N GLY A 677 11.08 -19.16 27.82
CA GLY A 677 10.52 -18.76 29.12
C GLY A 677 9.60 -17.53 29.08
N ALA A 678 9.91 -16.53 28.23
CA ALA A 678 9.14 -15.30 28.16
C ALA A 678 7.75 -15.53 27.54
N LEU A 679 7.70 -16.35 26.49
CA LEU A 679 6.45 -16.73 25.82
C LEU A 679 5.54 -17.55 26.74
N GLU A 680 6.10 -18.54 27.44
CA GLU A 680 5.35 -19.34 28.40
C GLU A 680 4.72 -18.48 29.49
N GLN A 681 5.53 -17.64 30.15
CA GLN A 681 5.06 -16.79 31.25
C GLN A 681 3.95 -15.85 30.78
N THR A 682 4.13 -15.21 29.62
CA THR A 682 3.13 -14.29 29.06
C THR A 682 1.82 -15.01 28.75
N LEU A 683 1.86 -16.21 28.17
CA LEU A 683 0.66 -17.00 27.90
C LEU A 683 -0.05 -17.43 29.19
N ARG A 684 0.70 -17.85 30.23
CA ARG A 684 0.11 -18.19 31.54
C ARG A 684 -0.59 -16.98 32.17
N ASP A 685 0.03 -15.81 32.12
CA ASP A 685 -0.55 -14.58 32.67
C ASP A 685 -1.75 -14.10 31.85
N ALA A 686 -1.71 -14.26 30.53
CA ALA A 686 -2.84 -13.97 29.66
C ALA A 686 -4.03 -14.90 29.93
N LEU A 687 -3.80 -16.21 30.09
CA LEU A 687 -4.85 -17.20 30.39
C LEU A 687 -5.57 -16.92 31.72
N ARG A 688 -4.98 -16.16 32.64
CA ARG A 688 -5.63 -15.69 33.87
C ARG A 688 -6.57 -14.51 33.63
N LYS A 689 -6.32 -13.69 32.60
CA LYS A 689 -7.00 -12.41 32.36
C LYS A 689 -8.06 -12.46 31.27
N VAL A 690 -7.89 -13.32 30.26
CA VAL A 690 -8.75 -13.35 29.07
C VAL A 690 -9.32 -14.74 28.79
N ASP A 691 -10.41 -14.81 28.04
CA ASP A 691 -11.10 -16.07 27.68
C ASP A 691 -10.54 -16.68 26.38
N VAL A 692 -10.13 -15.82 25.44
CA VAL A 692 -9.53 -16.19 24.16
C VAL A 692 -8.19 -15.47 23.99
N ILE A 693 -7.15 -16.19 23.57
CA ILE A 693 -5.85 -15.59 23.22
C ILE A 693 -5.65 -15.66 21.72
N ILE A 694 -5.28 -14.53 21.12
CA ILE A 694 -4.83 -14.43 19.74
C ILE A 694 -3.34 -14.10 19.75
N THR A 695 -2.53 -14.93 19.11
CA THR A 695 -1.13 -14.64 18.85
C THR A 695 -0.91 -14.41 17.36
N SER A 696 0.10 -13.62 17.01
CA SER A 696 0.54 -13.41 15.64
C SER A 696 2.05 -13.56 15.54
N GLY A 697 2.51 -14.44 14.64
CA GLY A 697 3.94 -14.81 14.54
C GLY A 697 4.21 -16.17 15.20
N GLY A 698 5.40 -16.73 15.02
CA GLY A 698 5.83 -17.92 15.77
C GLY A 698 5.12 -19.25 15.45
N VAL A 699 4.48 -19.39 14.27
CA VAL A 699 3.58 -20.52 13.92
C VAL A 699 3.98 -21.36 12.69
N SER A 700 5.11 -21.06 12.05
CA SER A 700 5.53 -21.67 10.78
C SER A 700 6.42 -22.93 10.97
N MET A 701 7.59 -22.97 10.32
CA MET A 701 8.63 -24.01 10.42
C MET A 701 10.01 -23.40 10.80
N GLY A 702 10.03 -22.19 11.34
CA GLY A 702 11.23 -21.44 11.71
C GLY A 702 11.87 -21.92 13.02
N GLU A 703 13.13 -21.52 13.24
CA GLU A 703 13.89 -21.99 14.41
C GLU A 703 13.30 -21.52 15.75
N LEU A 704 12.62 -20.38 15.69
CA LEU A 704 12.02 -19.62 16.79
C LEU A 704 10.50 -19.81 16.91
N ASP A 705 9.89 -20.76 16.16
CA ASP A 705 8.46 -21.06 16.28
C ASP A 705 8.17 -21.90 17.55
N LEU A 706 8.31 -21.25 18.71
CA LEU A 706 8.20 -21.86 20.03
C LEU A 706 6.75 -22.09 20.47
N LEU A 707 5.78 -21.49 19.79
CA LEU A 707 4.42 -21.42 20.26
C LEU A 707 3.73 -22.79 20.34
N LYS A 708 3.86 -23.62 19.30
CA LYS A 708 3.24 -24.96 19.26
C LYS A 708 3.81 -25.87 20.38
N PRO A 709 5.15 -26.00 20.53
CA PRO A 709 5.74 -26.70 21.67
C PRO A 709 5.33 -26.14 23.04
N THR A 710 5.25 -24.81 23.22
CA THR A 710 4.84 -24.20 24.50
C THR A 710 3.41 -24.55 24.84
N ILE A 711 2.49 -24.55 23.86
CA ILE A 711 1.08 -24.93 24.08
C ILE A 711 0.99 -26.40 24.52
N GLU A 712 1.61 -27.33 23.79
CA GLU A 712 1.52 -28.77 24.08
C GLU A 712 2.27 -29.16 25.36
N ARG A 713 3.53 -28.73 25.50
CA ARG A 713 4.43 -29.23 26.56
C ARG A 713 4.32 -28.43 27.86
N SER A 714 4.29 -27.10 27.78
CA SER A 714 4.31 -26.25 28.98
C SER A 714 2.91 -25.99 29.52
N LEU A 715 1.96 -25.67 28.63
CA LEU A 715 0.60 -25.31 29.03
C LEU A 715 -0.33 -26.53 29.16
N GLY A 716 0.08 -27.70 28.66
CA GLY A 716 -0.75 -28.92 28.64
C GLY A 716 -1.98 -28.79 27.74
N GLY A 717 -1.89 -27.93 26.72
CA GLY A 717 -2.95 -27.70 25.75
C GLY A 717 -2.96 -28.74 24.63
N THR A 718 -4.09 -28.80 23.93
CA THR A 718 -4.30 -29.66 22.76
C THR A 718 -4.37 -28.79 21.51
N ILE A 719 -3.48 -29.05 20.55
CA ILE A 719 -3.54 -28.44 19.23
C ILE A 719 -4.45 -29.28 18.34
N HIS A 720 -5.57 -28.71 17.93
CA HIS A 720 -6.57 -29.38 17.08
C HIS A 720 -6.16 -29.40 15.61
N PHE A 721 -5.56 -28.29 15.16
CA PHE A 721 -4.88 -28.22 13.87
C PHE A 721 -3.78 -27.17 13.90
N GLY A 722 -2.75 -27.37 13.08
CA GLY A 722 -1.63 -26.42 12.92
C GLY A 722 -1.40 -25.92 11.51
N ARG A 723 -2.20 -26.38 10.54
CA ARG A 723 -2.10 -26.04 9.11
C ARG A 723 -3.46 -26.15 8.40
N VAL A 724 -3.77 -25.14 7.58
CA VAL A 724 -5.01 -25.09 6.80
C VAL A 724 -4.71 -24.89 5.30
N ASN A 725 -5.46 -25.58 4.46
CA ASN A 725 -5.37 -25.53 3.01
C ASN A 725 -6.07 -24.28 2.46
N MET A 726 -5.40 -23.13 2.59
CA MET A 726 -5.95 -21.84 2.17
C MET A 726 -4.86 -20.83 1.78
N LYS A 727 -5.28 -19.73 1.16
CA LYS A 727 -4.44 -18.60 0.83
C LYS A 727 -5.18 -17.26 1.04
N PRO A 728 -4.58 -16.26 1.70
CA PRO A 728 -3.49 -16.41 2.67
C PRO A 728 -3.96 -17.17 3.93
N GLY A 729 -3.05 -17.62 4.81
CA GLY A 729 -3.46 -18.26 6.08
C GLY A 729 -2.93 -19.66 6.40
N LYS A 730 -2.07 -20.24 5.57
CA LYS A 730 -1.62 -21.65 5.72
C LYS A 730 -1.19 -22.09 7.14
N PRO A 731 -0.37 -21.34 7.90
CA PRO A 731 0.16 -21.84 9.19
C PRO A 731 -0.74 -21.52 10.40
N THR A 732 -2.02 -21.17 10.18
CA THR A 732 -2.96 -20.94 11.29
C THR A 732 -3.08 -22.18 12.18
N THR A 733 -3.04 -21.96 13.48
CA THR A 733 -3.15 -22.99 14.51
C THR A 733 -4.30 -22.66 15.45
N PHE A 734 -5.06 -23.68 15.84
CA PHE A 734 -6.10 -23.58 16.87
C PHE A 734 -5.86 -24.62 17.94
N ALA A 735 -5.95 -24.18 19.19
CA ALA A 735 -5.70 -25.02 20.35
C ALA A 735 -6.63 -24.68 21.52
N THR A 736 -6.80 -25.66 22.41
CA THR A 736 -7.50 -25.48 23.68
C THR A 736 -6.56 -25.78 24.84
N VAL A 737 -6.61 -24.98 25.89
CA VAL A 737 -5.80 -25.17 27.10
C VAL A 737 -6.73 -25.37 28.30
N PRO A 738 -6.59 -26.48 29.05
CA PRO A 738 -7.29 -26.66 30.31
C PRO A 738 -6.61 -25.81 31.39
N ILE A 739 -7.37 -24.92 32.02
CA ILE A 739 -6.89 -24.14 33.16
C ILE A 739 -7.78 -24.38 34.37
N LYS A 740 -7.21 -24.27 35.57
CA LYS A 740 -7.99 -24.27 36.80
C LYS A 740 -8.56 -22.88 37.01
N ASP A 741 -9.88 -22.77 37.09
CA ASP A 741 -10.53 -21.53 37.47
C ASP A 741 -10.15 -21.16 38.90
N PHE A 742 -9.66 -19.94 39.10
CA PHE A 742 -9.21 -19.45 40.40
C PHE A 742 -10.39 -19.14 41.32
N THR A 743 -11.60 -18.92 40.76
CA THR A 743 -12.79 -18.59 41.53
C THR A 743 -13.56 -19.85 41.93
N SER A 744 -13.89 -20.74 40.98
CA SER A 744 -14.67 -21.97 41.28
C SER A 744 -13.82 -23.20 41.59
N GLY A 745 -12.51 -23.18 41.33
CA GLY A 745 -11.62 -24.34 41.48
C GLY A 745 -11.80 -25.43 40.40
N ASN A 746 -12.79 -25.30 39.52
CA ASN A 746 -13.07 -26.24 38.44
C ASN A 746 -12.11 -26.07 37.26
N ARG A 747 -11.93 -27.13 36.46
CA ARG A 747 -11.19 -27.02 35.21
C ARG A 747 -12.08 -26.40 34.14
N ILE A 748 -11.65 -25.28 33.57
CA ILE A 748 -12.26 -24.63 32.42
C ILE A 748 -11.33 -24.72 31.22
N ILE A 749 -11.90 -24.73 30.02
CA ILE A 749 -11.14 -24.78 28.77
C ILE A 749 -11.12 -23.37 28.18
N LYS A 750 -9.92 -22.90 27.80
CA LYS A 750 -9.74 -21.64 27.07
C LYS A 750 -9.16 -21.90 25.69
N THR A 751 -9.40 -20.99 24.75
CA THR A 751 -8.98 -21.15 23.36
C THR A 751 -7.78 -20.25 23.04
N ILE A 752 -6.88 -20.78 22.21
CA ILE A 752 -5.75 -20.05 21.66
C ILE A 752 -5.79 -20.17 20.14
N PHE A 753 -5.80 -19.03 19.47
CA PHE A 753 -5.66 -18.90 18.03
C PHE A 753 -4.30 -18.32 17.71
N SER A 754 -3.50 -19.08 16.96
CA SER A 754 -2.18 -18.63 16.55
C SER A 754 -2.18 -18.33 15.06
N LEU A 755 -2.18 -17.05 14.75
CA LEU A 755 -2.35 -16.52 13.41
C LEU A 755 -0.98 -16.30 12.74
N PRO A 756 -0.91 -16.32 11.40
CA PRO A 756 0.35 -16.13 10.70
C PRO A 756 0.91 -14.71 10.89
N GLY A 757 2.24 -14.58 11.02
CA GLY A 757 2.91 -13.26 11.16
C GLY A 757 2.78 -12.34 9.92
N ASN A 758 2.37 -12.88 8.77
CA ASN A 758 2.11 -12.08 7.59
C ASN A 758 0.81 -11.26 7.74
N PRO A 759 0.83 -9.91 7.64
CA PRO A 759 -0.30 -9.09 8.06
C PRO A 759 -1.65 -9.36 7.39
N ALA A 760 -1.67 -9.53 6.06
CA ALA A 760 -2.94 -9.82 5.38
C ALA A 760 -3.48 -11.21 5.77
N SER A 761 -2.59 -12.15 6.13
CA SER A 761 -3.00 -13.48 6.56
C SER A 761 -3.67 -13.41 7.93
N ALA A 762 -3.09 -12.67 8.88
CA ALA A 762 -3.63 -12.53 10.23
C ALA A 762 -5.09 -12.03 10.20
N VAL A 763 -5.35 -10.97 9.44
CA VAL A 763 -6.71 -10.40 9.31
C VAL A 763 -7.68 -11.35 8.64
N VAL A 764 -7.30 -12.03 7.55
CA VAL A 764 -8.15 -13.04 6.90
C VAL A 764 -8.48 -14.16 7.88
N THR A 765 -7.49 -14.67 8.60
CA THR A 765 -7.67 -15.81 9.53
C THR A 765 -8.43 -15.43 10.79
N PHE A 766 -8.37 -14.16 11.23
CA PHE A 766 -9.22 -13.65 12.29
C PHE A 766 -10.69 -13.76 11.91
N HIS A 767 -11.08 -13.19 10.76
CA HIS A 767 -12.46 -13.19 10.32
C HIS A 767 -12.98 -14.59 9.98
N LEU A 768 -12.12 -15.46 9.46
CA LEU A 768 -12.51 -16.83 9.11
C LEU A 768 -12.60 -17.75 10.32
N PHE A 769 -11.70 -17.67 11.29
CA PHE A 769 -11.59 -18.70 12.34
C PHE A 769 -11.91 -18.18 13.74
N VAL A 770 -11.37 -17.01 14.09
CA VAL A 770 -11.55 -16.44 15.43
C VAL A 770 -12.97 -15.92 15.58
N LEU A 771 -13.45 -15.15 14.61
CA LEU A 771 -14.76 -14.51 14.69
C LEU A 771 -15.92 -15.52 14.85
N PRO A 772 -16.00 -16.64 14.11
CA PRO A 772 -17.01 -17.66 14.37
C PRO A 772 -16.96 -18.23 15.79
N SER A 773 -15.76 -18.46 16.35
CA SER A 773 -15.62 -18.94 17.73
C SER A 773 -16.12 -17.91 18.74
N LEU A 774 -15.86 -16.62 18.50
CA LEU A 774 -16.38 -15.54 19.34
C LEU A 774 -17.91 -15.44 19.25
N HIS A 775 -18.46 -15.53 18.03
CA HIS A 775 -19.92 -15.53 17.81
C HIS A 775 -20.59 -16.71 18.53
N GLN A 776 -20.01 -17.91 18.47
CA GLN A 776 -20.51 -19.09 19.17
C GLN A 776 -20.54 -18.87 20.68
N GLN A 777 -19.45 -18.39 21.29
CA GLN A 777 -19.40 -18.13 22.73
C GLN A 777 -20.41 -17.06 23.17
N SER A 778 -20.75 -16.10 22.30
CA SER A 778 -21.73 -15.04 22.57
C SER A 778 -23.15 -15.32 22.07
N GLY A 779 -23.43 -16.53 21.57
CA GLY A 779 -24.76 -16.90 21.06
C GLY A 779 -25.19 -16.20 19.77
N ILE A 780 -24.29 -15.47 19.09
CA ILE A 780 -24.58 -14.72 17.86
C ILE A 780 -24.79 -15.68 16.69
N LYS A 781 -25.88 -15.48 15.94
CA LYS A 781 -26.21 -16.23 14.72
C LYS A 781 -26.55 -15.28 13.57
N PRO A 782 -26.13 -15.57 12.32
CA PRO A 782 -25.20 -16.65 11.94
C PRO A 782 -23.77 -16.40 12.46
N MET A 783 -23.00 -17.49 12.63
CA MET A 783 -21.61 -17.42 13.11
C MET A 783 -20.67 -16.96 11.97
N GLY A 784 -19.71 -16.10 12.29
CA GLY A 784 -18.77 -15.55 11.30
C GLY A 784 -19.35 -14.43 10.45
N LEU A 785 -18.71 -14.18 9.31
CA LEU A 785 -19.11 -13.14 8.38
C LEU A 785 -20.30 -13.58 7.50
N PRO A 786 -21.23 -12.66 7.16
CA PRO A 786 -22.29 -12.92 6.20
C PRO A 786 -21.72 -13.34 4.84
N ARG A 787 -22.24 -14.45 4.29
CA ARG A 787 -21.90 -14.94 2.96
C ARG A 787 -22.93 -14.45 1.95
N VAL A 788 -22.47 -13.77 0.90
CA VAL A 788 -23.32 -13.25 -0.18
C VAL A 788 -22.77 -13.68 -1.54
N LYS A 789 -23.64 -13.76 -2.55
CA LYS A 789 -23.21 -13.95 -3.95
C LYS A 789 -22.92 -12.58 -4.56
N VAL A 790 -21.76 -12.45 -5.20
CA VAL A 790 -21.33 -11.23 -5.89
C VAL A 790 -20.91 -11.55 -7.32
N VAL A 791 -21.05 -10.57 -8.22
CA VAL A 791 -20.61 -10.64 -9.61
C VAL A 791 -19.20 -10.05 -9.71
N LEU A 792 -18.27 -10.77 -10.34
CA LEU A 792 -16.92 -10.28 -10.56
C LEU A 792 -16.90 -9.12 -11.58
N ASP A 793 -16.28 -8.00 -11.24
CA ASP A 793 -16.14 -6.86 -12.17
C ASP A 793 -14.86 -6.95 -13.04
N GLU A 794 -13.99 -7.91 -12.75
CA GLU A 794 -12.75 -8.17 -13.48
C GLU A 794 -12.40 -9.65 -13.47
N ASP A 795 -11.46 -10.02 -14.35
CA ASP A 795 -10.90 -11.37 -14.40
C ASP A 795 -9.92 -11.59 -13.23
N ILE A 796 -10.14 -12.61 -12.40
CA ILE A 796 -9.27 -12.94 -11.27
C ILE A 796 -8.61 -14.30 -11.47
N LYS A 797 -7.27 -14.32 -11.42
CA LYS A 797 -6.47 -15.55 -11.54
C LYS A 797 -6.66 -16.45 -10.31
N MET A 798 -6.95 -17.73 -10.54
CA MET A 798 -7.09 -18.73 -9.47
C MET A 798 -5.72 -19.28 -9.05
N ASP A 799 -5.63 -19.71 -7.79
CA ASP A 799 -4.48 -20.43 -7.28
C ASP A 799 -4.65 -21.93 -7.56
N LYS A 800 -3.63 -22.56 -8.14
CA LYS A 800 -3.70 -23.95 -8.62
C LYS A 800 -3.97 -24.96 -7.52
N GLY A 801 -3.48 -24.70 -6.31
CA GLY A 801 -3.43 -25.71 -5.25
C GLY A 801 -4.33 -25.42 -4.05
N ARG A 802 -4.83 -24.19 -3.91
CA ARG A 802 -5.50 -23.76 -2.66
C ARG A 802 -6.63 -22.79 -2.94
N PRO A 803 -7.74 -22.88 -2.19
CA PRO A 803 -8.74 -21.82 -2.21
C PRO A 803 -8.12 -20.50 -1.72
N GLU A 804 -8.50 -19.40 -2.35
CA GLU A 804 -8.01 -18.06 -2.05
C GLU A 804 -9.13 -17.18 -1.47
N TYR A 805 -8.85 -16.54 -0.35
CA TYR A 805 -9.69 -15.51 0.26
C TYR A 805 -9.17 -14.14 -0.21
N HIS A 806 -9.73 -13.71 -1.32
CA HIS A 806 -9.25 -12.56 -2.10
C HIS A 806 -9.88 -11.27 -1.57
N ARG A 807 -9.07 -10.28 -1.20
CA ARG A 807 -9.57 -9.01 -0.66
C ARG A 807 -10.20 -8.21 -1.79
N SER A 808 -11.44 -7.78 -1.60
CA SER A 808 -12.23 -7.06 -2.60
C SER A 808 -13.03 -5.92 -1.98
N LEU A 809 -13.36 -4.96 -2.83
CA LEU A 809 -14.42 -3.99 -2.60
C LEU A 809 -15.70 -4.47 -3.27
N VAL A 810 -16.77 -4.59 -2.48
CA VAL A 810 -18.12 -4.95 -2.92
C VAL A 810 -19.00 -3.71 -2.87
N VAL A 811 -19.64 -3.39 -3.99
CA VAL A 811 -20.55 -2.25 -4.15
C VAL A 811 -21.86 -2.72 -4.76
N THR A 812 -22.93 -1.96 -4.53
CA THR A 812 -24.20 -2.12 -5.26
C THR A 812 -24.17 -1.25 -6.51
N LYS A 813 -24.48 -1.80 -7.68
CA LYS A 813 -24.62 -1.03 -8.93
C LYS A 813 -26.09 -0.70 -9.22
N GLU A 814 -26.33 0.09 -10.26
CA GLU A 814 -27.67 0.57 -10.68
C GLU A 814 -28.66 -0.57 -11.00
N ASP A 815 -28.16 -1.75 -11.38
CA ASP A 815 -28.96 -2.96 -11.60
C ASP A 815 -29.41 -3.65 -10.30
N GLY A 816 -29.02 -3.13 -9.14
CA GLY A 816 -29.33 -3.67 -7.81
C GLY A 816 -28.49 -4.89 -7.42
N LEU A 817 -27.53 -5.32 -8.26
CA LEU A 817 -26.65 -6.45 -7.96
C LEU A 817 -25.39 -6.01 -7.22
N LEU A 818 -24.82 -6.95 -6.45
CA LEU A 818 -23.54 -6.76 -5.76
C LEU A 818 -22.39 -7.12 -6.71
N TYR A 819 -21.48 -6.17 -6.92
CA TYR A 819 -20.28 -6.35 -7.73
C TYR A 819 -19.03 -6.29 -6.88
N ALA A 820 -18.08 -7.18 -7.17
CA ALA A 820 -16.79 -7.23 -6.49
C ALA A 820 -15.64 -6.83 -7.42
N SER A 821 -14.82 -5.91 -6.94
CA SER A 821 -13.54 -5.52 -7.56
C SER A 821 -12.38 -5.90 -6.64
N SER A 822 -11.28 -6.41 -7.19
CA SER A 822 -10.06 -6.71 -6.46
C SER A 822 -9.44 -5.44 -5.88
N THR A 823 -8.83 -5.54 -4.71
CA THR A 823 -7.94 -4.49 -4.20
C THR A 823 -6.53 -4.53 -4.83
N GLY A 824 -6.35 -5.31 -5.88
CA GLY A 824 -5.10 -5.47 -6.61
C GLY A 824 -4.18 -6.52 -5.98
N GLY A 825 -2.92 -6.16 -5.70
CA GLY A 825 -1.89 -7.15 -5.36
C GLY A 825 -2.16 -7.91 -4.06
N GLN A 826 -2.50 -9.20 -4.17
CA GLN A 826 -2.94 -10.06 -3.06
C GLN A 826 -1.85 -10.72 -2.21
N ARG A 827 -0.60 -10.23 -2.24
CA ARG A 827 0.50 -10.80 -1.44
C ARG A 827 0.14 -10.83 0.05
N SER A 828 0.49 -11.92 0.74
CA SER A 828 0.16 -12.11 2.17
C SER A 828 0.84 -11.09 3.10
N SER A 829 1.99 -10.56 2.70
CA SER A 829 2.72 -9.52 3.42
C SER A 829 2.18 -8.11 3.19
N ARG A 830 1.34 -7.90 2.16
CA ARG A 830 0.86 -6.57 1.76
C ARG A 830 -0.41 -6.20 2.53
N ILE A 831 -0.26 -5.63 3.73
CA ILE A 831 -1.40 -5.13 4.51
C ILE A 831 -2.24 -4.10 3.76
N GLY A 832 -1.60 -3.29 2.88
CA GLY A 832 -2.30 -2.28 2.07
C GLY A 832 -3.40 -2.83 1.15
N SER A 833 -3.46 -4.15 0.91
CA SER A 833 -4.58 -4.79 0.20
C SER A 833 -5.90 -4.79 0.98
N PHE A 834 -5.88 -4.47 2.27
CA PHE A 834 -7.09 -4.28 3.08
C PHE A 834 -7.60 -2.84 3.03
N LYS A 835 -6.81 -1.88 2.52
CA LYS A 835 -7.30 -0.51 2.34
C LYS A 835 -8.46 -0.53 1.34
N GLY A 836 -9.65 -0.14 1.80
CA GLY A 836 -10.88 -0.15 0.99
C GLY A 836 -11.51 -1.54 0.78
N ALA A 837 -10.93 -2.61 1.33
CA ALA A 837 -11.55 -3.93 1.27
C ALA A 837 -12.71 -4.00 2.27
N ASN A 838 -13.90 -4.39 1.81
CA ASN A 838 -15.05 -4.67 2.67
C ASN A 838 -15.51 -6.13 2.55
N ALA A 839 -14.88 -6.94 1.72
CA ALA A 839 -15.21 -8.36 1.58
C ALA A 839 -13.99 -9.23 1.25
N LEU A 840 -14.15 -10.53 1.49
CA LEU A 840 -13.24 -11.60 1.07
C LEU A 840 -13.96 -12.49 0.06
N LEU A 841 -13.53 -12.51 -1.20
CA LEU A 841 -14.04 -13.44 -2.20
C LEU A 841 -13.50 -14.85 -1.92
N CYS A 842 -14.40 -15.82 -1.90
CA CYS A 842 -14.10 -17.23 -1.74
C CYS A 842 -13.74 -17.84 -3.10
N MET A 843 -12.51 -17.64 -3.55
CA MET A 843 -12.02 -18.16 -4.82
C MET A 843 -11.72 -19.66 -4.70
N PRO A 844 -12.24 -20.51 -5.60
CA PRO A 844 -11.89 -21.93 -5.61
C PRO A 844 -10.44 -22.14 -6.02
N ALA A 845 -9.90 -23.31 -5.67
CA ALA A 845 -8.63 -23.78 -6.22
C ALA A 845 -8.85 -24.23 -7.67
N GLY A 846 -7.93 -23.91 -8.57
CA GLY A 846 -8.04 -24.34 -9.96
C GLY A 846 -7.01 -23.72 -10.89
N ASP A 847 -6.92 -24.27 -12.09
CA ASP A 847 -6.14 -23.70 -13.18
C ASP A 847 -6.94 -22.60 -13.90
N GLY A 848 -6.27 -21.51 -14.28
CA GLY A 848 -6.87 -20.44 -15.07
C GLY A 848 -7.32 -19.21 -14.27
N LYS A 849 -8.42 -18.59 -14.71
CA LYS A 849 -9.01 -17.36 -14.16
C LYS A 849 -10.53 -17.50 -14.09
N MET A 850 -11.16 -17.03 -13.02
CA MET A 850 -12.59 -16.73 -13.06
C MET A 850 -12.80 -15.45 -13.85
N LYS A 851 -13.80 -15.45 -14.72
CA LYS A 851 -14.04 -14.36 -15.67
C LYS A 851 -14.92 -13.27 -15.06
N LYS A 852 -14.74 -12.04 -15.54
CA LYS A 852 -15.69 -10.95 -15.31
C LYS A 852 -17.12 -11.42 -15.64
N GLY A 853 -18.07 -11.10 -14.77
CA GLY A 853 -19.48 -11.48 -14.87
C GLY A 853 -19.84 -12.80 -14.19
N GLU A 854 -18.87 -13.62 -13.81
CA GLU A 854 -19.14 -14.85 -13.03
C GLU A 854 -19.53 -14.52 -11.59
N ARG A 855 -20.36 -15.40 -10.99
CA ARG A 855 -20.82 -15.26 -9.61
C ARG A 855 -19.93 -16.05 -8.67
N VAL A 856 -19.45 -15.41 -7.61
CA VAL A 856 -18.62 -16.02 -6.55
C VAL A 856 -19.21 -15.71 -5.18
N ASP A 857 -18.94 -16.56 -4.20
CA ASP A 857 -19.24 -16.25 -2.80
C ASP A 857 -18.27 -15.19 -2.26
N ALA A 858 -18.79 -14.25 -1.48
CA ALA A 858 -18.03 -13.26 -0.76
C ALA A 858 -18.45 -13.25 0.72
N LEU A 859 -17.46 -13.09 1.60
CA LEU A 859 -17.67 -12.87 3.02
C LEU A 859 -17.58 -11.37 3.31
N LEU A 860 -18.68 -10.73 3.71
CA LEU A 860 -18.71 -9.30 3.97
C LEU A 860 -18.09 -8.98 5.34
N MET A 861 -17.01 -8.22 5.35
CA MET A 861 -16.30 -7.73 6.55
C MET A 861 -16.85 -6.40 7.07
N GLY A 862 -17.49 -5.62 6.20
CA GLY A 862 -17.98 -4.28 6.53
C GLY A 862 -19.20 -3.88 5.71
N LYS A 863 -19.55 -2.60 5.78
CA LYS A 863 -20.63 -2.02 4.98
C LYS A 863 -20.31 -2.12 3.49
N LEU A 864 -21.35 -2.20 2.66
CA LEU A 864 -21.21 -2.09 1.21
C LEU A 864 -20.56 -0.75 0.86
N GLY A 865 -19.67 -0.77 -0.13
CA GLY A 865 -19.04 0.46 -0.60
C GLY A 865 -20.00 1.28 -1.43
N GLU A 866 -19.71 2.57 -1.52
CA GLU A 866 -20.40 3.49 -2.42
C GLU A 866 -19.57 3.62 -3.70
N LEU A 867 -20.24 3.72 -4.84
CA LEU A 867 -19.58 4.19 -6.05
C LEU A 867 -19.28 5.67 -5.84
N ASP A 868 -18.02 6.09 -6.03
CA ASP A 868 -17.71 7.52 -6.16
C ASP A 868 -18.60 8.07 -7.29
N ARG A 869 -19.61 8.87 -6.93
CA ARG A 869 -20.58 9.46 -7.86
C ARG A 869 -19.99 10.65 -8.58
#